data_AF-A0A965I0C5-F1
#
_entry.id   AF-A0A965I0C5-F1
#
_cell.length_a   1.000
_cell.length_b   1.000
_cell.length_c   1.000
_cell.angle_alpha   90.00
_cell.angle_beta   90.00
_cell.angle_gamma   90.00
#
_symmetry.space_group_name_H-M   'P 1'
#
loop_
_entity.id
_entity.type
_entity.pdbx_description
1 polymer ?
#
loop_
_entity_poly.entity_id
_entity_poly.type
_entity_poly.pdbx_seq_one_letter_code
_entity_poly.pdbx_strand_id
1 'polypeptide(L)'
;MDFESKADATVQDQCTAGMSKKIAVNPLDRDFIEEQAKIFRNAWVPVCHESELPEPYDFRTASIGNENIIICRAPDGKINALLNVCPHRGMLIERRPQGSFLEGQASGNPKRITCMFHAWQFDMRGNCVYVAREKEGYQERFSKDDAGLRRLRCIVNYGGFVWVNMNDQPVSMLEEWAGPALSAIEEQLNSVPLEVVHYHKEYVEHGYKAEALQFLNAEKDGAVFDYGHCTITRNEADVKKQNVSTDFPSPDSKATTKVHLFPGYVFDLSGPVLNVTVVTPVDTNRIMIEHRGLAPQGESKTDRDVRAKYYNLNHGPFRIPATGLQENSENNFLSEHYLDEWSMWMGTHPEGLQRITEKDSADKDSSLEANESLTGPHVVVIGASHAGISLADRLRKHGFVGNISIFDKQVGGPMERPPLSKGFLLGGGESVESKSLLRQKKWYKANKVRLKTQSTVHKIDKDEKTITVNNGDVIKYDKLVIASGAVPKELPSSKGIGNAFVLRQPADANAIRQTANNSDSVVIIGGGYIGLEVASSLRKKGMEITVIEAGERILARVASKPLAEHLHKLHVDNGVTVITGVGVESVNQEDGIFHSVTLSDGRVIEGEMLITGIGVYPDSQLASDAGLETQFSNGGAILVNNEMQTSNEDIFAIGDVALRREQNIAVESVHNAQETAAI
;
A
#
# COMPACT_ATOMS: atom_id res chain seq x y z
N MET A 1 11.03 11.21 42.33
CA MET A 1 11.04 12.68 42.33
C MET A 1 9.83 13.09 41.53
N ASP A 2 8.82 13.58 42.23
CA ASP A 2 7.59 14.10 41.65
C ASP A 2 7.92 15.27 40.74
N PHE A 3 7.45 15.20 39.50
CA PHE A 3 7.31 16.36 38.63
C PHE A 3 5.82 16.48 38.28
N GLU A 4 5.07 17.11 39.19
CA GLU A 4 3.79 17.72 38.87
C GLU A 4 4.05 18.84 37.84
N SER A 5 3.66 18.61 36.58
CA SER A 5 3.52 19.69 35.62
C SER A 5 2.20 20.40 35.89
N LYS A 6 2.26 21.64 36.39
CA LYS A 6 1.12 22.57 36.41
C LYS A 6 0.57 22.70 34.98
N ALA A 7 -0.58 22.09 34.73
CA ALA A 7 -1.38 22.38 33.54
C ALA A 7 -2.07 23.73 33.75
N ASP A 8 -1.95 24.62 32.76
CA ASP A 8 -2.72 25.85 32.68
C ASP A 8 -4.22 25.53 32.64
N ALA A 9 -4.92 25.83 33.74
CA ALA A 9 -6.34 25.57 33.93
C ALA A 9 -7.26 26.57 33.19
N THR A 10 -6.72 27.41 32.29
CA THR A 10 -7.44 28.56 31.71
C THR A 10 -8.11 28.29 30.37
N VAL A 11 -7.80 27.17 29.68
CA VAL A 11 -8.42 26.82 28.38
C VAL A 11 -9.60 25.83 28.53
N GLN A 12 -9.64 25.09 29.64
CA GLN A 12 -10.55 23.94 29.81
C GLN A 12 -12.00 24.34 30.16
N ASP A 13 -12.18 25.49 30.83
CA ASP A 13 -13.50 25.93 31.32
C ASP A 13 -14.31 26.79 30.33
N GLN A 14 -13.74 27.18 29.18
CA GLN A 14 -14.46 28.02 28.20
C GLN A 14 -15.16 27.24 27.07
N CYS A 15 -14.86 25.95 26.88
CA CYS A 15 -15.40 25.12 25.79
C CYS A 15 -16.67 24.32 26.15
N THR A 16 -17.29 24.52 27.31
CA THR A 16 -18.37 23.65 27.81
C THR A 16 -19.74 24.32 27.92
N ALA A 17 -19.83 25.62 27.63
CA ALA A 17 -21.07 26.39 27.77
C ALA A 17 -21.99 26.20 26.55
N GLY A 18 -22.78 25.11 26.54
CA GLY A 18 -23.80 24.84 25.51
C GLY A 18 -23.94 23.38 25.10
N MET A 19 -23.02 22.52 25.53
CA MET A 19 -22.93 21.14 25.08
C MET A 19 -23.92 20.18 25.77
N SER A 20 -24.59 19.34 24.97
CA SER A 20 -25.48 18.27 25.45
C SER A 20 -24.73 17.21 26.27
N LYS A 21 -25.34 16.72 27.36
CA LYS A 21 -24.80 15.63 28.22
C LYS A 21 -24.62 14.28 27.50
N LYS A 22 -25.09 14.15 26.26
CA LYS A 22 -24.92 12.95 25.42
C LYS A 22 -23.55 12.87 24.73
N ILE A 23 -22.67 13.86 24.90
CA ILE A 23 -21.29 13.74 24.48
C ILE A 23 -20.64 12.62 25.30
N ALA A 24 -20.17 11.58 24.61
CA ALA A 24 -19.27 10.61 25.20
C ALA A 24 -17.98 11.35 25.62
N VAL A 25 -17.89 11.66 26.91
CA VAL A 25 -16.69 11.79 27.75
C VAL A 25 -15.50 12.50 27.10
N ASN A 26 -15.30 13.77 27.47
CA ASN A 26 -14.05 14.55 27.37
C ASN A 26 -13.01 14.01 26.34
N PRO A 27 -13.23 14.21 25.02
CA PRO A 27 -12.67 13.32 24.00
C PRO A 27 -11.21 13.61 23.60
N LEU A 28 -10.52 14.54 24.26
CA LEU A 28 -9.18 14.98 23.87
C LEU A 28 -8.13 14.63 24.93
N ASP A 29 -7.96 13.33 25.19
CA ASP A 29 -6.98 12.79 26.13
C ASP A 29 -5.58 12.69 25.47
N ARG A 30 -4.50 12.52 26.24
CA ARG A 30 -3.14 12.56 25.65
C ARG A 30 -2.80 11.40 24.70
N ASP A 31 -3.56 10.31 24.74
CA ASP A 31 -3.27 9.07 24.01
C ASP A 31 -4.15 8.90 22.76
N PHE A 32 -3.58 9.23 21.59
CA PHE A 32 -4.19 9.15 20.25
C PHE A 32 -4.96 7.84 19.98
N ILE A 33 -4.41 6.70 20.41
CA ILE A 33 -5.04 5.38 20.19
C ILE A 33 -6.36 5.25 20.96
N GLU A 34 -6.40 5.75 22.21
CA GLU A 34 -7.63 5.72 23.00
C GLU A 34 -8.69 6.66 22.43
N GLU A 35 -8.29 7.82 21.90
CA GLU A 35 -9.19 8.76 21.23
C GLU A 35 -9.85 8.12 20.00
N GLN A 36 -9.07 7.45 19.14
CA GLN A 36 -9.60 6.75 17.95
C GLN A 36 -10.67 5.73 18.36
N ALA A 37 -10.40 4.94 19.39
CA ALA A 37 -11.31 3.89 19.85
C ALA A 37 -12.55 4.43 20.60
N LYS A 38 -12.44 5.56 21.31
CA LYS A 38 -13.57 6.16 22.04
C LYS A 38 -14.51 6.93 21.10
N ILE A 39 -13.96 7.64 20.12
CA ILE A 39 -14.70 8.53 19.21
C ILE A 39 -15.25 7.75 18.01
N PHE A 40 -14.38 7.22 17.16
CA PHE A 40 -14.78 6.67 15.85
C PHE A 40 -15.46 5.31 15.96
N ARG A 41 -15.31 4.59 17.08
CA ARG A 41 -16.00 3.32 17.29
C ARG A 41 -17.53 3.46 17.40
N ASN A 42 -17.99 4.60 17.90
CA ASN A 42 -19.41 4.84 18.17
C ASN A 42 -20.06 5.84 17.19
N ALA A 43 -19.25 6.64 16.48
CA ALA A 43 -19.74 7.54 15.44
C ALA A 43 -20.23 6.77 14.18
N TRP A 44 -21.21 7.35 13.48
CA TRP A 44 -21.55 6.92 12.13
C TRP A 44 -20.68 7.66 11.13
N VAL A 45 -19.97 6.93 10.28
CA VAL A 45 -19.01 7.50 9.33
C VAL A 45 -19.56 7.39 7.91
N PRO A 46 -19.64 8.49 7.13
CA PRO A 46 -20.02 8.45 5.73
C PRO A 46 -18.81 8.02 4.87
N VAL A 47 -18.59 6.71 4.76
CA VAL A 47 -17.34 6.15 4.21
C VAL A 47 -17.23 6.21 2.68
N CYS A 48 -18.37 6.24 1.98
CA CYS A 48 -18.44 6.46 0.54
C CYS A 48 -19.88 6.81 0.14
N HIS A 49 -20.09 7.07 -1.14
CA HIS A 49 -21.40 7.19 -1.77
C HIS A 49 -21.72 5.95 -2.61
N GLU A 50 -22.99 5.58 -2.76
CA GLU A 50 -23.37 4.36 -3.49
C GLU A 50 -23.02 4.38 -4.98
N SER A 51 -22.91 5.57 -5.58
CA SER A 51 -22.44 5.76 -6.96
C SER A 51 -20.97 5.39 -7.15
N GLU A 52 -20.18 5.30 -6.07
CA GLU A 52 -18.79 4.84 -6.10
C GLU A 52 -18.70 3.30 -6.17
N LEU A 53 -19.84 2.63 -6.11
CA LEU A 53 -20.03 1.18 -6.22
C LEU A 53 -21.20 0.91 -7.19
N PRO A 54 -21.13 1.29 -8.47
CA PRO A 54 -22.29 1.23 -9.36
C PRO A 54 -22.75 -0.20 -9.65
N GLU A 55 -21.82 -1.14 -9.78
CA GLU A 55 -22.12 -2.49 -10.25
C GLU A 55 -22.02 -3.55 -9.14
N PRO A 56 -22.72 -4.69 -9.28
CA PRO A 56 -22.48 -5.84 -8.42
C PRO A 56 -21.00 -6.25 -8.40
N TYR A 57 -20.52 -6.68 -7.23
CA TYR A 57 -19.13 -7.03 -6.92
C TYR A 57 -18.16 -5.85 -6.79
N ASP A 58 -18.58 -4.63 -7.14
CA ASP A 58 -17.77 -3.45 -6.87
C ASP A 58 -17.49 -3.35 -5.38
N PHE A 59 -16.24 -3.02 -5.05
CA PHE A 59 -15.85 -2.74 -3.68
C PHE A 59 -14.92 -1.54 -3.61
N ARG A 60 -14.83 -0.96 -2.42
CA ARG A 60 -13.83 0.03 -2.02
C ARG A 60 -13.26 -0.33 -0.67
N THR A 61 -12.01 0.05 -0.44
CA THR A 61 -11.42 0.05 0.90
C THR A 61 -11.66 1.41 1.56
N ALA A 62 -11.78 1.44 2.87
CA ALA A 62 -11.82 2.67 3.68
C ALA A 62 -11.20 2.40 5.07
N SER A 63 -11.05 3.45 5.86
CA SER A 63 -10.59 3.38 7.25
C SER A 63 -11.54 4.12 8.18
N ILE A 64 -11.84 3.54 9.34
CA ILE A 64 -12.58 4.19 10.43
C ILE A 64 -11.67 4.17 11.66
N GLY A 65 -11.07 5.32 11.98
CA GLY A 65 -9.94 5.38 12.91
C GLY A 65 -8.82 4.44 12.45
N ASN A 66 -8.37 3.55 13.34
CA ASN A 66 -7.30 2.59 13.03
C ASN A 66 -7.79 1.30 12.33
N GLU A 67 -9.08 1.17 12.06
CA GLU A 67 -9.67 -0.06 11.52
C GLU A 67 -9.86 0.03 10.01
N ASN A 68 -9.38 -0.98 9.29
CA ASN A 68 -9.52 -1.06 7.84
C ASN A 68 -10.80 -1.81 7.49
N ILE A 69 -11.58 -1.27 6.55
CA ILE A 69 -12.86 -1.83 6.14
C ILE A 69 -12.94 -1.99 4.61
N ILE A 70 -13.82 -2.88 4.18
CA ILE A 70 -14.22 -3.07 2.78
C ILE A 70 -15.71 -2.74 2.69
N ILE A 71 -16.06 -1.83 1.79
CA ILE A 71 -17.44 -1.57 1.39
C ILE A 71 -17.64 -2.24 0.05
N CYS A 72 -18.66 -3.07 -0.10
CA CYS A 72 -18.89 -3.81 -1.35
C CYS A 72 -20.37 -3.95 -1.67
N ARG A 73 -20.70 -3.90 -2.96
CA ARG A 73 -22.04 -4.21 -3.47
C ARG A 73 -22.14 -5.71 -3.73
N ALA A 74 -23.00 -6.39 -2.98
CA ALA A 74 -23.27 -7.81 -3.16
C ALA A 74 -24.06 -8.08 -4.46
N PRO A 75 -24.12 -9.34 -4.93
CA PRO A 75 -24.83 -9.70 -6.18
C PRO A 75 -26.33 -9.39 -6.17
N ASP A 76 -26.92 -9.25 -4.99
CA ASP A 76 -28.32 -8.85 -4.78
C ASP A 76 -28.50 -7.32 -4.77
N GLY A 77 -27.46 -6.54 -5.05
CA GLY A 77 -27.46 -5.08 -5.06
C GLY A 77 -27.25 -4.45 -3.69
N LYS A 78 -27.26 -5.23 -2.59
CA LYS A 78 -27.10 -4.70 -1.23
C LYS A 78 -25.65 -4.30 -0.97
N ILE A 79 -25.45 -3.09 -0.44
CA ILE A 79 -24.16 -2.62 0.03
C ILE A 79 -23.89 -3.17 1.44
N ASN A 80 -22.70 -3.76 1.62
CA ASN A 80 -22.23 -4.26 2.90
C ASN A 80 -20.91 -3.58 3.27
N ALA A 81 -20.69 -3.37 4.57
CA ALA A 81 -19.40 -3.01 5.13
C ALA A 81 -18.83 -4.19 5.93
N LEU A 82 -17.59 -4.55 5.65
CA LEU A 82 -16.90 -5.72 6.21
C LEU A 82 -15.58 -5.26 6.82
N LEU A 83 -15.19 -5.81 7.96
CA LEU A 83 -13.85 -5.60 8.48
C LEU A 83 -12.83 -6.24 7.52
N ASN A 84 -11.83 -5.47 7.09
CA ASN A 84 -10.81 -5.90 6.12
C ASN A 84 -9.73 -6.78 6.77
N VAL A 85 -10.12 -7.75 7.58
CA VAL A 85 -9.18 -8.53 8.40
C VAL A 85 -9.55 -10.00 8.31
N CYS A 86 -8.58 -10.83 7.92
CA CYS A 86 -8.78 -12.27 7.83
C CYS A 86 -8.98 -12.85 9.24
N PRO A 87 -10.12 -13.51 9.52
CA PRO A 87 -10.42 -14.04 10.85
C PRO A 87 -9.45 -15.16 11.28
N HIS A 88 -8.71 -15.75 10.35
CA HIS A 88 -7.74 -16.78 10.68
C HIS A 88 -6.51 -16.25 11.45
N ARG A 89 -5.90 -15.14 11.02
CA ARG A 89 -4.64 -14.61 11.62
C ARG A 89 -4.52 -13.08 11.62
N GLY A 90 -5.61 -12.35 11.43
CA GLY A 90 -5.59 -10.89 11.48
C GLY A 90 -4.96 -10.21 10.25
N MET A 91 -4.71 -10.95 9.16
CA MET A 91 -4.06 -10.39 7.97
C MET A 91 -5.02 -9.51 7.18
N LEU A 92 -4.59 -8.30 6.81
CA LEU A 92 -5.31 -7.41 5.89
C LEU A 92 -5.58 -8.13 4.56
N ILE A 93 -6.83 -8.21 4.14
CA ILE A 93 -7.25 -9.06 3.01
C ILE A 93 -7.08 -8.32 1.69
N GLU A 94 -7.64 -7.13 1.59
CA GLU A 94 -7.61 -6.28 0.42
C GLU A 94 -6.69 -5.09 0.65
N ARG A 95 -5.75 -4.88 -0.26
CA ARG A 95 -4.69 -3.87 -0.15
C ARG A 95 -4.79 -2.81 -1.24
N ARG A 96 -5.66 -3.01 -2.23
CA ARG A 96 -5.90 -2.00 -3.25
C ARG A 96 -6.38 -0.72 -2.55
N PRO A 97 -5.78 0.44 -2.90
CA PRO A 97 -6.13 1.70 -2.30
C PRO A 97 -7.60 2.04 -2.58
N GLN A 98 -8.11 2.99 -1.81
CA GLN A 98 -9.51 3.44 -1.84
C GLN A 98 -9.82 4.13 -3.18
N GLY A 99 -10.35 3.38 -4.16
CA GLY A 99 -10.75 3.85 -5.48
C GLY A 99 -9.61 4.37 -6.39
N SER A 100 -9.98 4.69 -7.64
CA SER A 100 -9.15 5.44 -8.59
C SER A 100 -9.32 6.95 -8.37
N PHE A 101 -8.22 7.70 -8.38
CA PHE A 101 -8.18 9.17 -8.21
C PHE A 101 -8.97 9.96 -9.26
N LEU A 102 -9.35 9.33 -10.37
CA LEU A 102 -9.93 10.04 -11.49
C LEU A 102 -11.44 10.28 -11.36
N GLU A 103 -12.18 9.52 -10.55
CA GLU A 103 -13.66 9.59 -10.58
C GLU A 103 -14.40 8.85 -9.43
N GLY A 104 -13.74 8.54 -8.30
CA GLY A 104 -14.40 7.78 -7.23
C GLY A 104 -14.81 6.35 -7.64
N GLN A 105 -14.20 5.79 -8.69
CA GLN A 105 -14.49 4.45 -9.18
C GLN A 105 -14.18 3.36 -8.14
N ALA A 106 -14.85 2.22 -8.25
CA ALA A 106 -14.61 1.05 -7.41
C ALA A 106 -13.13 0.62 -7.44
N SER A 107 -12.61 0.14 -6.31
CA SER A 107 -11.28 -0.48 -6.20
C SER A 107 -11.19 -1.81 -6.99
N GLY A 108 -12.31 -2.31 -7.52
CA GLY A 108 -12.44 -3.39 -8.50
C GLY A 108 -13.70 -4.23 -8.27
N ASN A 109 -13.87 -5.32 -9.03
CA ASN A 109 -15.08 -6.14 -9.03
C ASN A 109 -14.84 -7.67 -8.90
N PRO A 110 -14.06 -8.15 -7.90
CA PRO A 110 -13.73 -9.55 -7.80
C PRO A 110 -14.98 -10.35 -7.38
N LYS A 111 -15.19 -11.55 -7.94
CA LYS A 111 -16.29 -12.41 -7.46
C LYS A 111 -16.09 -12.89 -6.02
N ARG A 112 -14.86 -12.87 -5.53
CA ARG A 112 -14.45 -13.29 -4.17
C ARG A 112 -13.25 -12.47 -3.71
N ILE A 113 -13.23 -12.14 -2.43
CA ILE A 113 -12.09 -11.49 -1.77
C ILE A 113 -11.22 -12.59 -1.18
N THR A 114 -9.94 -12.64 -1.54
CA THR A 114 -9.05 -13.75 -1.17
C THR A 114 -7.92 -13.27 -0.26
N CYS A 115 -7.81 -13.86 0.94
CA CYS A 115 -6.68 -13.63 1.82
C CYS A 115 -5.41 -14.18 1.17
N MET A 116 -4.45 -13.29 0.90
CA MET A 116 -3.21 -13.65 0.21
C MET A 116 -2.33 -14.67 0.93
N PHE A 117 -2.47 -14.81 2.26
CA PHE A 117 -1.58 -15.66 3.04
C PHE A 117 -2.00 -17.13 3.00
N HIS A 118 -3.28 -17.41 3.27
CA HIS A 118 -3.81 -18.78 3.35
C HIS A 118 -4.79 -19.11 2.23
N ALA A 119 -5.02 -18.19 1.28
CA ALA A 119 -5.97 -18.34 0.19
C ALA A 119 -7.42 -18.62 0.63
N TRP A 120 -7.81 -18.19 1.84
CA TRP A 120 -9.21 -18.22 2.27
C TRP A 120 -9.99 -17.18 1.49
N GLN A 121 -11.19 -17.53 1.04
CA GLN A 121 -12.00 -16.68 0.18
C GLN A 121 -13.31 -16.33 0.85
N PHE A 122 -13.72 -15.08 0.67
CA PHE A 122 -14.95 -14.52 1.18
C PHE A 122 -15.81 -13.98 0.04
N ASP A 123 -17.12 -14.13 0.15
CA ASP A 123 -18.05 -13.47 -0.78
C ASP A 123 -18.29 -12.00 -0.40
N MET A 124 -19.03 -11.27 -1.25
CA MET A 124 -19.38 -9.85 -1.02
C MET A 124 -20.42 -9.63 0.08
N ARG A 125 -20.88 -10.70 0.73
CA ARG A 125 -21.67 -10.64 1.95
C ARG A 125 -20.80 -10.92 3.18
N GLY A 126 -19.51 -11.21 3.02
CA GLY A 126 -18.58 -11.56 4.10
C GLY A 126 -18.65 -13.02 4.55
N ASN A 127 -19.36 -13.93 3.88
CA ASN A 127 -19.29 -15.35 4.22
C ASN A 127 -17.97 -15.95 3.74
N CYS A 128 -17.35 -16.81 4.55
CA CYS A 128 -16.24 -17.62 4.05
C CYS A 128 -16.78 -18.71 3.14
N VAL A 129 -16.39 -18.66 1.87
CA VAL A 129 -16.86 -19.60 0.84
C VAL A 129 -15.82 -20.65 0.47
N TYR A 130 -14.58 -20.46 0.91
CA TYR A 130 -13.48 -21.40 0.67
C TYR A 130 -12.37 -21.26 1.71
N VAL A 131 -11.91 -22.39 2.23
CA VAL A 131 -10.78 -22.53 3.15
C VAL A 131 -9.77 -23.44 2.47
N ALA A 132 -8.56 -22.93 2.23
CA ALA A 132 -7.52 -23.76 1.62
C ALA A 132 -7.12 -24.90 2.56
N ARG A 133 -7.07 -26.13 2.01
CA ARG A 133 -6.76 -27.36 2.75
C ARG A 133 -7.68 -27.58 3.97
N GLU A 134 -8.97 -27.25 3.84
CA GLU A 134 -9.97 -27.40 4.91
C GLU A 134 -9.92 -28.79 5.55
N LYS A 135 -10.00 -29.85 4.72
CA LYS A 135 -10.00 -31.24 5.20
C LYS A 135 -8.65 -31.66 5.80
N GLU A 136 -7.55 -31.31 5.15
CA GLU A 136 -6.21 -31.75 5.55
C GLU A 136 -5.68 -30.98 6.77
N GLY A 137 -5.97 -29.69 6.86
CA GLY A 137 -5.47 -28.79 7.91
C GLY A 137 -6.36 -28.76 9.15
N TYR A 138 -7.67 -28.83 8.97
CA TYR A 138 -8.64 -28.58 10.05
C TYR A 138 -9.48 -29.81 10.41
N GLN A 139 -9.62 -30.78 9.49
CA GLN A 139 -10.43 -31.98 9.69
C GLN A 139 -11.86 -31.59 10.08
N GLU A 140 -12.42 -32.16 11.16
CA GLU A 140 -13.76 -31.84 11.65
C GLU A 140 -13.79 -30.73 12.71
N ARG A 141 -12.65 -30.11 13.02
CA ARG A 141 -12.53 -29.13 14.12
C ARG A 141 -12.99 -27.72 13.76
N PHE A 142 -13.23 -27.45 12.47
CA PHE A 142 -13.53 -26.13 11.97
C PHE A 142 -14.24 -26.23 10.62
N SER A 143 -15.29 -25.43 10.44
CA SER A 143 -15.98 -25.24 9.16
C SER A 143 -15.74 -23.82 8.67
N LYS A 144 -15.71 -23.63 7.35
CA LYS A 144 -15.80 -22.28 6.76
C LYS A 144 -16.98 -21.45 7.29
N ASP A 145 -18.08 -22.08 7.70
CA ASP A 145 -19.24 -21.37 8.26
C ASP A 145 -18.90 -20.63 9.58
N ASP A 146 -17.82 -21.03 10.26
CA ASP A 146 -17.33 -20.41 11.49
C ASP A 146 -16.44 -19.18 11.25
N ALA A 147 -16.08 -18.87 10.00
CA ALA A 147 -15.04 -17.89 9.67
C ALA A 147 -15.49 -16.77 8.73
N GLY A 148 -16.74 -16.33 8.80
CA GLY A 148 -17.16 -15.12 8.09
C GLY A 148 -16.34 -13.88 8.50
N LEU A 149 -16.19 -12.94 7.58
CA LEU A 149 -15.71 -11.59 7.90
C LEU A 149 -16.72 -10.91 8.83
N ARG A 150 -16.21 -10.14 9.79
CA ARG A 150 -17.06 -9.34 10.67
C ARG A 150 -17.80 -8.30 9.83
N ARG A 151 -19.13 -8.41 9.79
CA ARG A 151 -20.02 -7.43 9.16
C ARG A 151 -20.20 -6.26 10.10
N LEU A 152 -20.05 -5.05 9.57
CA LEU A 152 -20.28 -3.82 10.29
C LEU A 152 -21.71 -3.33 10.03
N ARG A 153 -22.22 -2.45 10.90
CA ARG A 153 -23.48 -1.76 10.62
C ARG A 153 -23.27 -0.87 9.42
N CYS A 154 -24.15 -1.01 8.43
CA CYS A 154 -24.05 -0.36 7.15
C CYS A 154 -25.45 0.05 6.72
N ILE A 155 -25.65 1.35 6.48
CA ILE A 155 -26.93 1.94 6.07
C ILE A 155 -26.66 2.84 4.87
N VAL A 156 -27.48 2.75 3.83
CA VAL A 156 -27.47 3.71 2.72
C VAL A 156 -28.60 4.69 2.97
N ASN A 157 -28.30 5.96 3.24
CA ASN A 157 -29.29 6.99 3.57
C ASN A 157 -28.74 8.41 3.28
N TYR A 158 -29.59 9.43 3.38
CA TYR A 158 -29.29 10.85 3.15
C TYR A 158 -28.69 11.11 1.76
N GLY A 159 -29.44 10.81 0.70
CA GLY A 159 -28.99 11.05 -0.67
C GLY A 159 -27.93 10.08 -1.18
N GLY A 160 -27.96 8.81 -0.75
CA GLY A 160 -27.12 7.73 -1.30
C GLY A 160 -25.78 7.49 -0.57
N PHE A 161 -25.53 8.18 0.55
CA PHE A 161 -24.32 7.94 1.35
C PHE A 161 -24.36 6.61 2.08
N VAL A 162 -23.21 5.92 2.06
CA VAL A 162 -22.99 4.67 2.80
C VAL A 162 -22.42 5.02 4.16
N TRP A 163 -23.23 4.84 5.19
CA TRP A 163 -22.90 5.10 6.59
C TRP A 163 -22.51 3.82 7.30
N VAL A 164 -21.36 3.84 7.97
CA VAL A 164 -20.85 2.69 8.70
C VAL A 164 -20.63 3.02 10.18
N ASN A 165 -21.05 2.11 11.06
CA ASN A 165 -20.76 2.16 12.48
C ASN A 165 -19.99 0.89 12.89
N MET A 166 -18.89 1.09 13.63
CA MET A 166 -18.00 0.02 14.08
C MET A 166 -18.57 -0.78 15.26
N ASN A 167 -19.59 -0.25 15.93
CA ASN A 167 -20.29 -0.92 17.01
C ASN A 167 -21.46 -1.74 16.47
N ASP A 168 -21.50 -3.05 16.80
CA ASP A 168 -22.57 -3.95 16.36
C ASP A 168 -23.93 -3.57 16.98
N GLN A 169 -23.91 -2.86 18.10
CA GLN A 169 -25.05 -2.20 18.71
C GLN A 169 -24.72 -0.72 18.92
N PRO A 170 -24.92 0.12 17.89
CA PRO A 170 -24.68 1.56 17.99
C PRO A 170 -25.41 2.16 19.18
N VAL A 171 -24.76 3.12 19.84
CA VAL A 171 -25.35 3.84 20.99
C VAL A 171 -26.62 4.59 20.58
N SER A 172 -26.64 5.11 19.34
CA SER A 172 -27.79 5.72 18.70
C SER A 172 -27.85 5.30 17.23
N MET A 173 -29.06 5.23 16.68
CA MET A 173 -29.26 4.99 15.25
C MET A 173 -28.88 6.24 14.45
N LEU A 174 -28.58 6.05 13.16
CA LEU A 174 -28.12 7.11 12.27
C LEU A 174 -29.10 8.31 12.23
N GLU A 175 -30.40 8.03 12.24
CA GLU A 175 -31.47 9.03 12.20
C GLU A 175 -31.53 9.87 13.47
N GLU A 176 -31.29 9.26 14.63
CA GLU A 176 -31.18 10.01 15.90
C GLU A 176 -29.85 10.77 16.00
N TRP A 177 -28.77 10.20 15.46
CA TRP A 177 -27.42 10.74 15.56
C TRP A 177 -27.23 11.97 14.67
N ALA A 178 -27.45 11.86 13.35
CA ALA A 178 -27.21 12.94 12.38
C ALA A 178 -28.47 13.65 11.89
N GLY A 179 -29.65 13.02 12.00
CA GLY A 179 -30.89 13.50 11.37
C GLY A 179 -31.27 14.94 11.73
N PRO A 180 -31.25 15.34 13.03
CA PRO A 180 -31.56 16.72 13.40
C PRO A 180 -30.69 17.77 12.68
N ALA A 181 -29.39 17.51 12.53
CA ALA A 181 -28.46 18.43 11.86
C ALA A 181 -28.62 18.39 10.33
N LEU A 182 -28.77 17.19 9.75
CA LEU A 182 -28.95 16.99 8.31
C LEU A 182 -30.31 17.47 7.79
N SER A 183 -31.33 17.62 8.66
CA SER A 183 -32.65 18.12 8.27
C SER A 183 -32.63 19.45 7.51
N ALA A 184 -31.58 20.26 7.70
CA ALA A 184 -31.38 21.52 6.98
C ALA A 184 -31.06 21.37 5.49
N ILE A 185 -30.60 20.19 5.05
CA ILE A 185 -30.28 19.88 3.64
C ILE A 185 -30.94 18.59 3.15
N GLU A 186 -31.73 17.92 4.00
CA GLU A 186 -32.27 16.58 3.74
C GLU A 186 -33.20 16.56 2.51
N GLU A 187 -34.02 17.59 2.33
CA GLU A 187 -34.89 17.72 1.15
C GLU A 187 -34.05 17.75 -0.14
N GLN A 188 -32.97 18.54 -0.16
CA GLN A 188 -32.09 18.65 -1.32
C GLN A 188 -31.35 17.33 -1.59
N LEU A 189 -30.85 16.65 -0.56
CA LEU A 189 -30.19 15.35 -0.67
C LEU A 189 -31.10 14.28 -1.29
N ASN A 190 -32.40 14.33 -0.99
CA ASN A 190 -33.37 13.33 -1.43
C ASN A 190 -34.19 13.76 -2.66
N SER A 191 -34.01 15.00 -3.13
CA SER A 191 -34.78 15.55 -4.26
C SER A 191 -34.49 14.84 -5.59
N VAL A 192 -33.25 14.44 -5.81
CA VAL A 192 -32.76 13.76 -7.03
C VAL A 192 -31.65 12.76 -6.67
N PRO A 193 -31.50 11.66 -7.42
CA PRO A 193 -30.32 10.80 -7.27
C PRO A 193 -29.04 11.60 -7.50
N LEU A 194 -28.05 11.44 -6.62
CA LEU A 194 -26.77 12.11 -6.70
C LEU A 194 -25.69 11.14 -7.17
N GLU A 195 -24.61 11.68 -7.75
CA GLU A 195 -23.40 10.91 -8.04
C GLU A 195 -22.15 11.72 -7.68
N VAL A 196 -21.12 11.02 -7.22
CA VAL A 196 -19.80 11.59 -7.00
C VAL A 196 -19.15 11.86 -8.36
N VAL A 197 -18.90 13.13 -8.65
CA VAL A 197 -18.23 13.60 -9.87
C VAL A 197 -16.81 14.12 -9.60
N HIS A 198 -16.49 14.44 -8.35
CA HIS A 198 -15.14 14.81 -7.92
C HIS A 198 -14.76 14.03 -6.66
N TYR A 199 -13.54 13.50 -6.65
CA TYR A 199 -12.98 12.86 -5.48
C TYR A 199 -11.48 13.13 -5.39
N HIS A 200 -11.01 13.64 -4.26
CA HIS A 200 -9.59 13.75 -3.98
C HIS A 200 -9.30 13.67 -2.49
N LYS A 201 -8.02 13.54 -2.16
CA LYS A 201 -7.51 13.47 -0.81
C LYS A 201 -6.44 14.51 -0.60
N GLU A 202 -6.41 15.10 0.58
CA GLU A 202 -5.30 15.92 1.06
C GLU A 202 -4.82 15.37 2.41
N TYR A 203 -3.50 15.42 2.62
CA TYR A 203 -2.89 15.14 3.91
C TYR A 203 -2.43 16.46 4.51
N VAL A 204 -2.79 16.68 5.78
CA VAL A 204 -2.48 17.92 6.48
C VAL A 204 -1.62 17.60 7.71
N GLU A 205 -0.50 18.30 7.83
CA GLU A 205 0.51 18.15 8.88
C GLU A 205 0.11 18.86 10.19
N HIS A 206 -1.12 18.62 10.65
CA HIS A 206 -1.50 18.88 12.04
C HIS A 206 -2.36 17.75 12.61
N GLY A 207 -2.22 17.51 13.91
CA GLY A 207 -2.95 16.44 14.60
C GLY A 207 -4.47 16.66 14.61
N TYR A 208 -5.20 15.55 14.74
CA TYR A 208 -6.67 15.53 14.77
C TYR A 208 -7.30 16.47 15.81
N LYS A 209 -6.62 16.69 16.94
CA LYS A 209 -7.09 17.60 17.99
C LYS A 209 -7.32 19.03 17.49
N ALA A 210 -6.47 19.54 16.60
CA ALA A 210 -6.64 20.88 16.05
C ALA A 210 -7.92 20.96 15.20
N GLU A 211 -8.19 19.93 14.40
CA GLU A 211 -9.39 19.81 13.58
C GLU A 211 -10.65 19.70 14.43
N ALA A 212 -10.65 18.78 15.40
CA ALA A 212 -11.76 18.60 16.34
C ALA A 212 -12.09 19.90 17.09
N LEU A 213 -11.08 20.67 17.51
CA LEU A 213 -11.29 21.97 18.15
C LEU A 213 -11.89 23.02 17.20
N GLN A 214 -11.58 23.00 15.90
CA GLN A 214 -12.25 23.88 14.94
C GLN A 214 -13.75 23.56 14.85
N PHE A 215 -14.12 22.28 14.81
CA PHE A 215 -15.52 21.84 14.83
C PHE A 215 -16.24 22.26 16.12
N LEU A 216 -15.60 22.08 17.28
CA LEU A 216 -16.18 22.48 18.56
C LEU A 216 -16.29 24.00 18.72
N ASN A 217 -15.35 24.77 18.14
CA ASN A 217 -15.41 26.23 18.17
C ASN A 217 -16.39 26.83 17.14
N ALA A 218 -16.88 26.04 16.18
CA ALA A 218 -17.94 26.46 15.25
C ALA A 218 -19.29 26.74 15.95
N GLU A 219 -19.42 26.37 17.23
CA GLU A 219 -20.58 26.64 18.11
C GLU A 219 -21.06 28.11 18.13
N LYS A 220 -20.28 29.08 17.65
CA LYS A 220 -20.61 30.52 17.79
C LYS A 220 -21.54 31.11 16.73
N ASP A 221 -21.71 30.46 15.56
CA ASP A 221 -22.37 31.08 14.39
C ASP A 221 -23.56 30.28 13.81
N GLY A 222 -23.99 29.16 14.42
CA GLY A 222 -25.00 28.23 13.85
C GLY A 222 -25.92 27.53 14.85
N ALA A 223 -26.88 26.74 14.37
CA ALA A 223 -27.75 25.90 15.19
C ALA A 223 -26.98 24.66 15.67
N VAL A 224 -26.96 24.40 16.99
CA VAL A 224 -26.22 23.29 17.60
C VAL A 224 -27.18 22.16 18.01
N PHE A 225 -26.76 20.91 17.83
CA PHE A 225 -27.53 19.70 18.12
C PHE A 225 -26.79 18.76 19.08
N ASP A 226 -27.43 17.65 19.45
CA ASP A 226 -26.78 16.56 20.19
C ASP A 226 -25.49 16.09 19.47
N TYR A 227 -24.59 15.44 20.21
CA TYR A 227 -23.31 14.89 19.70
C TYR A 227 -22.31 15.94 19.16
N GLY A 228 -22.55 17.24 19.37
CA GLY A 228 -21.67 18.31 18.91
C GLY A 228 -21.80 18.61 17.42
N HIS A 229 -22.94 18.27 16.82
CA HIS A 229 -23.26 18.64 15.44
C HIS A 229 -23.73 20.09 15.37
N CYS A 230 -23.45 20.79 14.27
CA CYS A 230 -23.98 22.12 14.06
C CYS A 230 -24.29 22.40 12.59
N THR A 231 -25.22 23.33 12.36
CA THR A 231 -25.60 23.78 11.03
C THR A 231 -25.44 25.29 10.92
N ILE A 232 -24.72 25.73 9.89
CA ILE A 232 -24.46 27.14 9.58
C ILE A 232 -25.09 27.45 8.23
N THR A 233 -26.06 28.36 8.21
CA THR A 233 -26.71 28.85 6.99
C THR A 233 -26.38 30.33 6.83
N ARG A 234 -25.77 30.74 5.71
CA ARG A 234 -25.54 32.15 5.38
C ARG A 234 -26.33 32.50 4.13
N ASN A 235 -27.28 33.43 4.29
CA ASN A 235 -28.03 34.03 3.20
C ASN A 235 -27.54 35.48 2.99
N GLU A 236 -27.10 35.83 1.77
CA GLU A 236 -27.03 37.24 1.38
C GLU A 236 -28.43 37.86 1.50
N ALA A 237 -28.49 39.12 1.93
CA ALA A 237 -29.70 39.81 2.34
C ALA A 237 -30.84 39.72 1.29
N ASP A 238 -31.88 38.93 1.59
CA ASP A 238 -33.31 39.19 1.31
C ASP A 238 -34.20 38.02 1.73
N VAL A 239 -34.20 37.68 3.04
CA VAL A 239 -35.19 36.75 3.61
C VAL A 239 -36.48 37.51 3.95
N LYS A 240 -37.14 38.04 2.91
CA LYS A 240 -38.58 38.24 2.93
C LYS A 240 -39.14 37.77 1.60
N LYS A 241 -39.61 36.52 1.61
CA LYS A 241 -40.31 35.78 0.53
C LYS A 241 -39.42 35.14 -0.53
N GLN A 242 -38.69 34.09 -0.17
CA GLN A 242 -38.50 32.98 -1.12
C GLN A 242 -38.68 31.67 -0.36
N ASN A 243 -39.58 30.83 -0.86
CA ASN A 243 -39.61 29.41 -0.52
C ASN A 243 -38.20 28.89 -0.77
N VAL A 244 -37.52 28.38 0.26
CA VAL A 244 -36.30 27.59 0.06
C VAL A 244 -36.70 26.48 -0.92
N SER A 245 -36.04 26.44 -2.09
CA SER A 245 -36.35 25.42 -3.08
C SER A 245 -36.11 24.05 -2.46
N THR A 246 -37.08 23.16 -2.58
CA THR A 246 -36.99 21.75 -2.18
C THR A 246 -36.04 20.95 -3.08
N ASP A 247 -35.68 21.52 -4.24
CA ASP A 247 -34.84 20.88 -5.24
C ASP A 247 -33.35 21.11 -4.95
N PHE A 248 -32.50 20.17 -5.39
CA PHE A 248 -31.05 20.34 -5.35
C PHE A 248 -30.64 21.67 -6.01
N PRO A 249 -29.64 22.41 -5.46
CA PRO A 249 -29.33 23.77 -5.91
C PRO A 249 -29.15 23.88 -7.43
N SER A 250 -29.73 24.92 -8.01
CA SER A 250 -29.53 25.24 -9.42
C SER A 250 -28.07 25.66 -9.69
N PRO A 251 -27.58 25.54 -10.94
CA PRO A 251 -26.22 25.94 -11.31
C PRO A 251 -25.84 27.41 -10.99
N ASP A 252 -26.83 28.30 -10.86
CA ASP A 252 -26.70 29.71 -10.53
C ASP A 252 -26.95 30.05 -9.04
N SER A 253 -27.22 29.05 -8.21
CA SER A 253 -27.43 29.22 -6.77
C SER A 253 -26.24 29.88 -6.08
N LYS A 254 -26.54 30.77 -5.13
CA LYS A 254 -25.58 31.40 -4.21
C LYS A 254 -25.84 31.04 -2.74
N ALA A 255 -26.84 30.21 -2.47
CA ALA A 255 -27.15 29.80 -1.11
C ALA A 255 -26.00 28.98 -0.51
N THR A 256 -25.76 29.14 0.80
CA THR A 256 -24.74 28.36 1.51
C THR A 256 -25.31 27.78 2.79
N THR A 257 -25.30 26.45 2.87
CA THR A 257 -25.65 25.70 4.08
C THR A 257 -24.57 24.67 4.35
N LYS A 258 -23.97 24.71 5.53
CA LYS A 258 -22.96 23.76 5.97
C LYS A 258 -23.48 22.99 7.18
N VAL A 259 -23.50 21.67 7.08
CA VAL A 259 -23.79 20.78 8.21
C VAL A 259 -22.50 20.14 8.67
N HIS A 260 -22.10 20.45 9.89
CA HIS A 260 -20.93 19.91 10.56
C HIS A 260 -21.36 18.77 11.48
N LEU A 261 -20.85 17.57 11.24
CA LEU A 261 -21.03 16.40 12.08
C LEU A 261 -19.69 16.05 12.72
N PHE A 262 -19.58 16.22 14.04
CA PHE A 262 -18.49 15.63 14.82
C PHE A 262 -18.43 14.11 14.57
N PRO A 263 -17.24 13.48 14.39
CA PRO A 263 -15.89 13.96 14.69
C PRO A 263 -15.17 14.81 13.65
N GLY A 264 -15.73 15.08 12.48
CA GLY A 264 -14.98 15.78 11.43
C GLY A 264 -15.57 15.64 10.03
N TYR A 265 -16.89 15.60 9.91
CA TYR A 265 -17.58 15.44 8.64
C TYR A 265 -18.33 16.73 8.30
N VAL A 266 -18.18 17.24 7.08
CA VAL A 266 -18.87 18.46 6.64
C VAL A 266 -19.66 18.15 5.39
N PHE A 267 -20.97 18.43 5.41
CA PHE A 267 -21.80 18.49 4.22
C PHE A 267 -21.96 19.95 3.85
N ASP A 268 -21.21 20.39 2.85
CA ASP A 268 -21.15 21.76 2.37
C ASP A 268 -22.01 21.90 1.11
N LEU A 269 -23.25 22.34 1.29
CA LEU A 269 -24.17 22.69 0.21
C LEU A 269 -24.01 24.19 -0.09
N SER A 270 -22.94 24.53 -0.82
CA SER A 270 -22.60 25.90 -1.19
C SER A 270 -22.69 26.11 -2.70
N GLY A 271 -23.45 27.12 -3.09
CA GLY A 271 -23.69 27.46 -4.48
C GLY A 271 -24.36 26.30 -5.23
N PRO A 272 -23.79 25.83 -6.35
CA PRO A 272 -24.35 24.73 -7.14
C PRO A 272 -23.71 23.37 -6.82
N VAL A 273 -23.04 23.15 -5.70
CA VAL A 273 -22.45 21.82 -5.42
C VAL A 273 -22.70 21.39 -3.99
N LEU A 274 -22.75 20.07 -3.79
CA LEU A 274 -22.58 19.46 -2.49
C LEU A 274 -21.15 18.92 -2.40
N ASN A 275 -20.33 19.48 -1.53
CA ASN A 275 -19.05 18.91 -1.16
C ASN A 275 -19.17 18.23 0.20
N VAL A 276 -18.78 16.96 0.28
CA VAL A 276 -18.71 16.21 1.54
C VAL A 276 -17.27 15.94 1.89
N THR A 277 -16.87 16.46 3.04
CA THR A 277 -15.53 16.30 3.58
C THR A 277 -15.54 15.30 4.73
N VAL A 278 -14.60 14.34 4.72
CA VAL A 278 -14.45 13.32 5.77
C VAL A 278 -13.02 13.33 6.28
N VAL A 279 -12.85 13.70 7.56
CA VAL A 279 -11.55 13.69 8.23
C VAL A 279 -11.28 12.32 8.85
N THR A 280 -10.10 11.77 8.55
CA THR A 280 -9.56 10.55 9.16
C THR A 280 -8.20 10.85 9.80
N PRO A 281 -8.02 10.59 11.10
CA PRO A 281 -6.72 10.71 11.75
C PRO A 281 -5.75 9.65 11.22
N VAL A 282 -4.54 10.05 10.85
CA VAL A 282 -3.50 9.14 10.33
C VAL A 282 -2.52 8.79 11.45
N ASP A 283 -2.06 9.80 12.16
CA ASP A 283 -1.22 9.67 13.36
C ASP A 283 -1.39 10.91 14.27
N THR A 284 -0.55 11.04 15.29
CA THR A 284 -0.61 12.14 16.26
C THR A 284 -0.50 13.54 15.63
N ASN A 285 0.14 13.65 14.47
CA ASN A 285 0.49 14.91 13.82
C ASN A 285 -0.15 15.09 12.44
N ARG A 286 -0.81 14.06 11.90
CA ARG A 286 -1.37 14.10 10.54
C ARG A 286 -2.82 13.67 10.49
N ILE A 287 -3.57 14.36 9.65
CA ILE A 287 -4.92 13.97 9.23
C ILE A 287 -4.97 13.78 7.71
N MET A 288 -5.84 12.87 7.27
CA MET A 288 -6.26 12.73 5.89
C MET A 288 -7.66 13.33 5.76
N ILE A 289 -7.87 14.16 4.76
CA ILE A 289 -9.16 14.75 4.44
C ILE A 289 -9.59 14.23 3.07
N GLU A 290 -10.73 13.54 3.02
CA GLU A 290 -11.36 13.12 1.77
C GLU A 290 -12.44 14.12 1.36
N HIS A 291 -12.43 14.54 0.11
CA HIS A 291 -13.43 15.44 -0.47
C HIS A 291 -14.21 14.72 -1.55
N ARG A 292 -15.54 14.78 -1.47
CA ARG A 292 -16.49 14.24 -2.46
C ARG A 292 -17.37 15.36 -2.97
N GLY A 293 -17.22 15.72 -4.24
CA GLY A 293 -18.14 16.62 -4.94
C GLY A 293 -19.25 15.84 -5.60
N LEU A 294 -20.50 16.12 -5.21
CA LEU A 294 -21.69 15.46 -5.74
C LEU A 294 -22.49 16.40 -6.64
N ALA A 295 -23.09 15.80 -7.67
CA ALA A 295 -24.01 16.45 -8.58
C ALA A 295 -25.21 15.54 -8.90
N PRO A 296 -26.35 16.09 -9.37
CA PRO A 296 -27.47 15.29 -9.82
C PRO A 296 -27.11 14.32 -10.95
N GLN A 297 -27.55 13.07 -10.82
CA GLN A 297 -27.35 12.04 -11.83
C GLN A 297 -28.14 12.37 -13.10
N GLY A 298 -27.48 12.26 -14.26
CA GLY A 298 -28.13 12.49 -15.57
C GLY A 298 -28.38 13.96 -15.93
N GLU A 299 -27.79 14.92 -15.20
CA GLU A 299 -27.84 16.33 -15.57
C GLU A 299 -27.16 16.65 -16.91
N SER A 300 -27.50 17.80 -17.51
CA SER A 300 -26.91 18.22 -18.78
C SER A 300 -25.40 18.44 -18.65
N LYS A 301 -24.64 18.23 -19.74
CA LYS A 301 -23.19 18.50 -19.75
C LYS A 301 -22.88 19.96 -19.36
N THR A 302 -23.71 20.90 -19.82
CA THR A 302 -23.52 22.34 -19.52
C THR A 302 -23.65 22.63 -18.03
N ASP A 303 -24.66 22.08 -17.36
CA ASP A 303 -24.83 22.27 -15.91
C ASP A 303 -23.69 21.60 -15.14
N ARG A 304 -23.29 20.40 -15.57
CA ARG A 304 -22.15 19.66 -15.01
C ARG A 304 -20.85 20.44 -15.10
N ASP A 305 -20.58 21.09 -16.23
CA ASP A 305 -19.38 21.91 -16.44
C ASP A 305 -19.38 23.14 -15.50
N VAL A 306 -20.53 23.77 -15.27
CA VAL A 306 -20.68 24.88 -14.29
C VAL A 306 -20.39 24.41 -12.87
N ARG A 307 -20.98 23.28 -12.46
CA ARG A 307 -20.75 22.68 -11.14
C ARG A 307 -19.29 22.27 -10.94
N ALA A 308 -18.66 21.66 -11.94
CA ALA A 308 -17.25 21.28 -11.90
C ALA A 308 -16.34 22.49 -11.75
N LYS A 309 -16.60 23.57 -12.50
CA LYS A 309 -15.86 24.83 -12.36
C LYS A 309 -16.01 25.42 -10.96
N TYR A 310 -17.23 25.47 -10.43
CA TYR A 310 -17.47 25.95 -9.08
C TYR A 310 -16.75 25.08 -8.03
N TYR A 311 -16.85 23.76 -8.14
CA TYR A 311 -16.18 22.83 -7.23
C TYR A 311 -14.67 23.05 -7.23
N ASN A 312 -14.04 23.11 -8.40
CA ASN A 312 -12.58 23.27 -8.50
C ASN A 312 -12.09 24.59 -7.92
N LEU A 313 -12.87 25.67 -8.04
CA LEU A 313 -12.55 26.98 -7.46
C LEU A 313 -12.62 26.99 -5.93
N ASN A 314 -13.57 26.27 -5.33
CA ASN A 314 -13.88 26.38 -3.91
C ASN A 314 -13.37 25.20 -3.06
N HIS A 315 -13.36 23.99 -3.63
CA HIS A 315 -13.07 22.74 -2.95
C HIS A 315 -11.98 21.91 -3.63
N GLY A 316 -11.55 22.26 -4.84
CA GLY A 316 -10.55 21.49 -5.58
C GLY A 316 -9.16 21.46 -4.91
N PRO A 317 -8.32 20.48 -5.28
CA PRO A 317 -6.97 20.32 -4.72
C PRO A 317 -6.01 21.48 -5.05
N PHE A 318 -6.38 22.35 -6.00
CA PHE A 318 -5.61 23.51 -6.43
C PHE A 318 -6.27 24.85 -6.05
N ARG A 319 -7.14 24.85 -5.03
CA ARG A 319 -7.80 26.08 -4.56
C ARG A 319 -6.77 27.13 -4.12
N ILE A 320 -6.94 28.38 -4.55
CA ILE A 320 -6.11 29.50 -4.11
C ILE A 320 -6.67 29.97 -2.75
N PRO A 321 -5.88 29.98 -1.65
CA PRO A 321 -6.36 30.43 -0.36
C PRO A 321 -6.86 31.88 -0.43
N ALA A 322 -8.07 32.14 0.05
CA ALA A 322 -8.69 33.47 0.07
C ALA A 322 -7.90 34.51 0.89
N THR A 323 -6.90 34.10 1.67
CA THR A 323 -6.10 34.97 2.54
C THR A 323 -5.07 35.83 1.81
N GLY A 324 -4.98 35.77 0.48
CA GLY A 324 -4.01 36.52 -0.33
C GLY A 324 -4.56 37.65 -1.21
N LEU A 325 -5.87 37.87 -1.25
CA LEU A 325 -6.48 38.88 -2.13
C LEU A 325 -6.44 40.27 -1.49
N GLN A 326 -5.25 40.88 -1.44
CA GLN A 326 -5.18 42.33 -1.55
C GLN A 326 -5.38 42.68 -3.03
N GLU A 327 -6.41 43.51 -3.28
CA GLU A 327 -6.76 44.06 -4.58
C GLU A 327 -5.53 44.65 -5.30
N ASN A 328 -5.06 43.98 -6.35
CA ASN A 328 -4.27 44.60 -7.40
C ASN A 328 -4.73 44.02 -8.74
N SER A 329 -5.55 44.81 -9.43
CA SER A 329 -6.36 44.43 -10.59
C SER A 329 -5.61 44.33 -11.92
N GLU A 330 -4.32 43.99 -11.94
CA GLU A 330 -3.55 44.02 -13.21
C GLU A 330 -2.65 42.81 -13.51
N ASN A 331 -2.63 41.74 -12.70
CA ASN A 331 -1.91 40.52 -13.11
C ASN A 331 -2.58 39.26 -12.56
N ASN A 332 -3.64 38.80 -13.24
CA ASN A 332 -4.26 37.50 -12.95
C ASN A 332 -3.67 36.36 -13.81
N PHE A 333 -2.38 36.47 -14.15
CA PHE A 333 -1.64 35.55 -15.04
C PHE A 333 -1.68 34.09 -14.57
N LEU A 334 -1.74 33.83 -13.27
CA LEU A 334 -1.89 32.47 -12.73
C LEU A 334 -3.28 31.90 -13.02
N SER A 335 -4.35 32.68 -12.83
CA SER A 335 -5.72 32.20 -13.10
C SER A 335 -5.99 31.91 -14.57
N GLU A 336 -5.41 32.69 -15.49
CA GLU A 336 -5.51 32.47 -16.93
C GLU A 336 -4.67 31.26 -17.38
N HIS A 337 -3.46 31.11 -16.85
CA HIS A 337 -2.61 29.95 -17.11
C HIS A 337 -3.23 28.63 -16.62
N TYR A 338 -3.89 28.64 -15.46
CA TYR A 338 -4.59 27.47 -14.93
C TYR A 338 -5.89 27.15 -15.69
N LEU A 339 -6.60 28.17 -16.19
CA LEU A 339 -7.74 27.97 -17.07
C LEU A 339 -7.31 27.31 -18.38
N ASP A 340 -6.16 27.68 -18.94
CA ASP A 340 -5.60 27.06 -20.14
C ASP A 340 -5.18 25.59 -19.91
N GLU A 341 -4.45 25.28 -18.84
CA GLU A 341 -4.06 23.88 -18.54
C GLU A 341 -5.28 22.99 -18.23
N TRP A 342 -6.29 23.52 -17.55
CA TRP A 342 -7.52 22.80 -17.26
C TRP A 342 -8.38 22.59 -18.52
N SER A 343 -8.40 23.56 -19.44
CA SER A 343 -9.06 23.45 -20.75
C SER A 343 -8.44 22.37 -21.64
N MET A 344 -7.12 22.14 -21.51
CA MET A 344 -6.42 21.08 -22.24
C MET A 344 -6.86 19.67 -21.82
N TRP A 345 -7.45 19.50 -20.63
CA TRP A 345 -7.93 18.21 -20.10
C TRP A 345 -9.40 17.89 -20.43
N MET A 346 -10.21 18.89 -20.76
CA MET A 346 -11.64 18.72 -21.03
C MET A 346 -11.98 18.82 -22.53
N GLY A 347 -12.09 17.65 -23.18
CA GLY A 347 -13.03 17.38 -24.28
C GLY A 347 -12.81 18.00 -25.66
N THR A 348 -12.52 19.29 -25.81
CA THR A 348 -12.42 19.95 -27.14
C THR A 348 -11.56 21.22 -27.13
N HIS A 349 -10.49 21.19 -27.94
CA HIS A 349 -9.61 22.32 -28.25
C HIS A 349 -10.31 23.32 -29.21
N PRO A 350 -10.14 24.65 -29.08
CA PRO A 350 -10.74 25.64 -30.00
C PRO A 350 -10.32 25.54 -31.47
N GLU A 351 -9.28 24.76 -31.78
CA GLU A 351 -8.74 24.60 -33.14
C GLU A 351 -9.11 23.26 -33.81
N GLY A 352 -10.05 22.49 -33.25
CA GLY A 352 -10.67 21.36 -33.96
C GLY A 352 -9.84 20.09 -34.10
N LEU A 353 -8.81 19.87 -33.27
CA LEU A 353 -8.10 18.59 -33.22
C LEU A 353 -8.85 17.59 -32.32
N GLN A 354 -9.26 16.45 -32.88
CA GLN A 354 -9.98 15.39 -32.18
C GLN A 354 -9.08 14.59 -31.23
N ARG A 355 -9.69 14.12 -30.13
CA ARG A 355 -9.12 13.21 -29.13
C ARG A 355 -8.97 11.79 -29.70
N ILE A 356 -7.87 11.11 -29.38
CA ILE A 356 -7.71 9.65 -29.61
C ILE A 356 -8.64 8.92 -28.63
N THR A 357 -9.66 8.23 -29.12
CA THR A 357 -10.51 7.33 -28.33
C THR A 357 -10.04 5.88 -28.46
N GLU A 358 -10.10 5.09 -27.39
CA GLU A 358 -9.72 3.66 -27.30
C GLU A 358 -10.55 2.69 -28.17
N LYS A 359 -11.24 3.18 -29.21
CA LYS A 359 -12.02 2.35 -30.13
C LYS A 359 -11.44 2.20 -31.54
N ASP A 360 -10.34 2.89 -31.84
CA ASP A 360 -9.68 2.83 -33.16
C ASP A 360 -8.47 1.86 -33.22
N SER A 361 -8.15 1.14 -32.15
CA SER A 361 -6.99 0.22 -32.13
C SER A 361 -7.26 -1.17 -32.72
N ALA A 362 -8.43 -1.41 -33.32
CA ALA A 362 -8.76 -2.74 -33.86
C ALA A 362 -8.37 -2.91 -35.34
N ASP A 363 -8.12 -1.86 -36.10
CA ASP A 363 -7.73 -1.99 -37.50
C ASP A 363 -6.92 -0.77 -37.96
N LYS A 364 -5.58 -0.83 -37.82
CA LYS A 364 -4.62 -0.30 -38.81
C LYS A 364 -3.15 -0.49 -38.38
N ASP A 365 -2.51 -1.32 -39.18
CA ASP A 365 -1.17 -1.13 -39.76
C ASP A 365 0.07 -1.09 -38.86
N SER A 366 0.82 -2.19 -38.94
CA SER A 366 2.06 -2.50 -38.26
C SER A 366 3.30 -1.77 -38.82
N SER A 367 3.21 -0.47 -39.11
CA SER A 367 4.27 0.25 -39.84
C SER A 367 4.68 1.64 -39.33
N LEU A 368 4.17 2.09 -38.17
CA LEU A 368 4.53 3.40 -37.58
C LEU A 368 5.08 3.29 -36.14
N GLU A 369 6.10 2.47 -35.91
CA GLU A 369 6.93 2.55 -34.68
C GLU A 369 8.29 3.17 -35.01
N ALA A 370 8.38 4.50 -35.05
CA ALA A 370 9.66 5.19 -35.13
C ALA A 370 9.68 6.52 -34.35
N ASN A 371 10.42 6.53 -33.24
CA ASN A 371 11.11 7.68 -32.62
C ASN A 371 10.29 8.86 -32.06
N GLU A 372 9.45 8.65 -31.05
CA GLU A 372 9.21 9.72 -30.07
C GLU A 372 10.34 9.74 -29.03
N SER A 373 11.05 10.86 -28.92
CA SER A 373 12.10 11.10 -27.92
C SER A 373 11.50 11.17 -26.51
N LEU A 374 12.19 10.58 -25.53
CA LEU A 374 11.82 10.65 -24.12
C LEU A 374 12.08 12.07 -23.60
N THR A 375 11.08 12.72 -22.99
CA THR A 375 11.10 14.15 -22.61
C THR A 375 11.04 14.43 -21.10
N GLY A 376 11.19 13.39 -20.26
CA GLY A 376 11.16 13.52 -18.80
C GLY A 376 12.49 13.19 -18.08
N PRO A 377 12.50 13.24 -16.73
CA PRO A 377 13.70 13.03 -15.93
C PRO A 377 14.28 11.61 -16.12
N HIS A 378 15.57 11.46 -15.85
CA HIS A 378 16.27 10.19 -15.88
C HIS A 378 16.26 9.51 -14.51
N VAL A 379 15.48 8.43 -14.42
CA VAL A 379 15.46 7.53 -13.27
C VAL A 379 16.51 6.43 -13.48
N VAL A 380 17.44 6.33 -12.54
CA VAL A 380 18.41 5.24 -12.46
C VAL A 380 18.01 4.29 -11.35
N VAL A 381 18.00 2.99 -11.64
CA VAL A 381 17.65 1.94 -10.69
C VAL A 381 18.86 1.01 -10.52
N ILE A 382 19.28 0.78 -9.28
CA ILE A 382 20.35 -0.15 -8.93
C ILE A 382 19.70 -1.44 -8.43
N GLY A 383 19.73 -2.50 -9.23
CA GLY A 383 19.12 -3.79 -8.96
C GLY A 383 17.87 -4.04 -9.81
N ALA A 384 17.87 -5.15 -10.53
CA ALA A 384 16.86 -5.53 -11.51
C ALA A 384 16.03 -6.74 -11.08
N SER A 385 15.85 -7.00 -9.79
CA SER A 385 14.95 -8.07 -9.33
C SER A 385 13.50 -7.56 -9.18
N HIS A 386 12.67 -8.24 -8.38
CA HIS A 386 11.25 -7.92 -8.22
C HIS A 386 10.96 -6.44 -7.92
N ALA A 387 11.75 -5.81 -7.04
CA ALA A 387 11.56 -4.40 -6.69
C ALA A 387 11.83 -3.47 -7.88
N GLY A 388 13.04 -3.49 -8.45
CA GLY A 388 13.41 -2.61 -9.55
C GLY A 388 12.62 -2.82 -10.83
N ILE A 389 12.27 -4.07 -11.18
CA ILE A 389 11.43 -4.36 -12.35
C ILE A 389 9.98 -3.95 -12.11
N SER A 390 9.44 -4.14 -10.90
CA SER A 390 8.10 -3.67 -10.55
C SER A 390 8.02 -2.15 -10.62
N LEU A 391 9.03 -1.42 -10.14
CA LEU A 391 9.09 0.03 -10.23
C LEU A 391 9.06 0.49 -11.69
N ALA A 392 9.92 -0.07 -12.55
CA ALA A 392 9.97 0.32 -13.96
C ALA A 392 8.65 0.02 -14.70
N ASP A 393 7.99 -1.09 -14.38
CA ASP A 393 6.67 -1.43 -14.92
C ASP A 393 5.59 -0.45 -14.46
N ARG A 394 5.61 -0.06 -13.19
CA ARG A 394 4.64 0.89 -12.63
C ARG A 394 4.84 2.29 -13.17
N LEU A 395 6.08 2.80 -13.20
CA LEU A 395 6.39 4.09 -13.81
C LEU A 395 5.80 4.19 -15.22
N ARG A 396 6.00 3.16 -16.05
CA ARG A 396 5.46 3.15 -17.42
C ARG A 396 3.94 3.04 -17.46
N LYS A 397 3.33 2.17 -16.65
CA LYS A 397 1.87 2.06 -16.56
C LYS A 397 1.18 3.33 -16.07
N HIS A 398 1.88 4.14 -15.27
CA HIS A 398 1.39 5.42 -14.74
C HIS A 398 1.83 6.64 -15.57
N GLY A 399 2.24 6.43 -16.83
CA GLY A 399 2.47 7.53 -17.78
C GLY A 399 3.83 8.23 -17.65
N PHE A 400 4.81 7.66 -16.93
CA PHE A 400 6.14 8.25 -16.83
C PHE A 400 6.82 8.27 -18.21
N VAL A 401 7.13 9.48 -18.71
CA VAL A 401 7.73 9.72 -20.04
C VAL A 401 9.27 9.87 -20.02
N GLY A 402 9.89 9.80 -18.84
CA GLY A 402 11.33 9.97 -18.66
C GLY A 402 12.18 8.74 -18.99
N ASN A 403 13.50 8.90 -18.95
CA ASN A 403 14.44 7.79 -19.15
C ASN A 403 14.44 6.85 -17.94
N ILE A 404 14.47 5.53 -18.17
CA ILE A 404 14.67 4.54 -17.09
C ILE A 404 15.88 3.67 -17.47
N SER A 405 16.90 3.70 -16.62
CA SER A 405 18.07 2.80 -16.73
C SER A 405 18.16 1.92 -15.49
N ILE A 406 18.24 0.60 -15.68
CA ILE A 406 18.37 -0.36 -14.60
C ILE A 406 19.73 -1.04 -14.72
N PHE A 407 20.53 -1.00 -13.66
CA PHE A 407 21.86 -1.62 -13.58
C PHE A 407 21.81 -2.82 -12.66
N ASP A 408 22.28 -3.97 -13.14
CA ASP A 408 22.31 -5.20 -12.35
C ASP A 408 23.61 -5.97 -12.56
N LYS A 409 24.15 -6.49 -11.45
CA LYS A 409 25.39 -7.27 -11.43
C LYS A 409 25.23 -8.70 -11.96
N GLN A 410 24.00 -9.22 -12.05
CA GLN A 410 23.69 -10.56 -12.51
C GLN A 410 24.00 -10.73 -14.01
N VAL A 411 24.44 -11.95 -14.35
CA VAL A 411 24.56 -12.41 -15.73
C VAL A 411 23.19 -12.89 -16.22
N GLY A 412 22.77 -12.41 -17.39
CA GLY A 412 21.47 -12.78 -17.97
C GLY A 412 20.34 -11.85 -17.53
N GLY A 413 19.12 -12.16 -17.97
CA GLY A 413 17.96 -11.35 -17.67
C GLY A 413 17.44 -11.58 -16.24
N PRO A 414 16.79 -10.58 -15.62
CA PRO A 414 16.14 -10.70 -14.33
C PRO A 414 15.19 -11.88 -14.22
N MET A 415 15.36 -12.71 -13.19
CA MET A 415 14.52 -13.88 -12.93
C MET A 415 13.77 -13.83 -11.61
N GLU A 416 12.66 -14.56 -11.60
CA GLU A 416 11.93 -14.98 -10.41
C GLU A 416 12.88 -15.67 -9.43
N ARG A 417 12.91 -15.20 -8.17
CA ARG A 417 13.74 -15.80 -7.11
C ARG A 417 13.10 -17.04 -6.46
N PRO A 418 11.79 -17.08 -6.16
CA PRO A 418 11.19 -18.23 -5.46
C PRO A 418 11.35 -19.60 -6.14
N PRO A 419 11.41 -19.71 -7.49
CA PRO A 419 11.66 -20.98 -8.16
C PRO A 419 13.07 -21.56 -7.96
N LEU A 420 14.06 -20.73 -7.57
CA LEU A 420 15.48 -21.12 -7.50
C LEU A 420 15.77 -22.25 -6.51
N SER A 421 14.97 -22.39 -5.45
CA SER A 421 15.02 -23.50 -4.47
C SER A 421 14.05 -24.64 -4.78
N LYS A 422 13.26 -24.52 -5.86
CA LYS A 422 12.13 -25.39 -6.22
C LYS A 422 12.31 -25.98 -7.63
N GLY A 423 11.35 -25.71 -8.53
CA GLY A 423 11.34 -26.28 -9.89
C GLY A 423 12.56 -25.92 -10.72
N PHE A 424 13.15 -24.73 -10.53
CA PHE A 424 14.36 -24.33 -11.24
C PHE A 424 15.57 -25.18 -10.81
N LEU A 425 15.69 -25.47 -9.51
CA LEU A 425 16.74 -26.33 -8.97
C LEU A 425 16.68 -27.76 -9.52
N LEU A 426 15.46 -28.27 -9.72
CA LEU A 426 15.21 -29.64 -10.18
C LEU A 426 15.40 -29.80 -11.69
N GLY A 427 14.83 -28.89 -12.49
CA GLY A 427 14.69 -29.06 -13.94
C GLY A 427 15.73 -28.30 -14.77
N GLY A 428 16.05 -27.06 -14.40
CA GLY A 428 17.00 -26.21 -15.12
C GLY A 428 16.78 -26.07 -16.64
N GLY A 429 17.79 -25.54 -17.32
CA GLY A 429 17.88 -25.46 -18.78
C GLY A 429 17.30 -24.18 -19.39
N GLU A 430 17.72 -23.89 -20.63
CA GLU A 430 17.43 -22.62 -21.32
C GLU A 430 15.92 -22.33 -21.43
N SER A 431 15.08 -23.36 -21.59
CA SER A 431 13.63 -23.21 -21.65
C SER A 431 12.99 -22.83 -20.31
N VAL A 432 13.55 -23.31 -19.18
CA VAL A 432 13.09 -22.99 -17.83
C VAL A 432 13.62 -21.62 -17.42
N GLU A 433 14.86 -21.28 -17.79
CA GLU A 433 15.46 -19.96 -17.60
C GLU A 433 14.66 -18.87 -18.32
N SER A 434 14.34 -19.07 -19.59
CA SER A 434 13.54 -18.12 -20.37
C SER A 434 12.14 -17.90 -19.77
N LYS A 435 11.48 -18.96 -19.27
CA LYS A 435 10.17 -18.88 -18.61
C LYS A 435 10.22 -18.26 -17.22
N SER A 436 11.39 -18.25 -16.58
CA SER A 436 11.58 -17.69 -15.23
C SER A 436 11.95 -16.20 -15.26
N LEU A 437 12.11 -15.60 -16.45
CA LEU A 437 12.36 -14.17 -16.59
C LEU A 437 11.16 -13.35 -16.10
N LEU A 438 11.42 -12.32 -15.28
CA LEU A 438 10.40 -11.37 -14.81
C LEU A 438 9.75 -10.62 -15.97
N ARG A 439 10.56 -10.27 -16.99
CA ARG A 439 10.11 -9.64 -18.23
C ARG A 439 10.93 -10.17 -19.41
N GLN A 440 10.24 -10.40 -20.52
CA GLN A 440 10.87 -10.82 -21.77
C GLN A 440 11.57 -9.64 -22.47
N LYS A 441 12.59 -9.89 -23.30
CA LYS A 441 13.36 -8.85 -24.02
C LYS A 441 12.46 -7.83 -24.74
N LYS A 442 11.36 -8.29 -25.35
CA LYS A 442 10.38 -7.44 -26.04
C LYS A 442 9.75 -6.36 -25.14
N TRP A 443 9.56 -6.66 -23.85
CA TRP A 443 8.94 -5.74 -22.90
C TRP A 443 9.83 -4.53 -22.65
N TYR A 444 11.14 -4.71 -22.49
CA TYR A 444 12.09 -3.62 -22.28
C TYR A 444 12.13 -2.67 -23.48
N LYS A 445 12.11 -3.21 -24.70
CA LYS A 445 12.05 -2.40 -25.93
C LYS A 445 10.74 -1.62 -26.01
N ALA A 446 9.60 -2.29 -25.87
CA ALA A 446 8.28 -1.68 -25.95
C ALA A 446 8.08 -0.58 -24.88
N ASN A 447 8.62 -0.79 -23.68
CA ASN A 447 8.51 0.16 -22.58
C ASN A 447 9.68 1.14 -22.51
N LYS A 448 10.57 1.20 -23.50
CA LYS A 448 11.74 2.09 -23.52
C LYS A 448 12.52 2.06 -22.18
N VAL A 449 12.76 0.87 -21.63
CA VAL A 449 13.54 0.64 -20.40
C VAL A 449 14.92 0.10 -20.76
N ARG A 450 15.98 0.76 -20.32
CA ARG A 450 17.36 0.35 -20.58
C ARG A 450 17.86 -0.55 -19.45
N LEU A 451 17.83 -1.86 -19.67
CA LEU A 451 18.46 -2.82 -18.75
C LEU A 451 19.94 -3.02 -19.10
N LYS A 452 20.82 -2.86 -18.10
CA LYS A 452 22.26 -3.07 -18.16
C LYS A 452 22.64 -4.19 -17.20
N THR A 453 22.78 -5.40 -17.73
CA THR A 453 23.22 -6.59 -16.99
C THR A 453 24.74 -6.63 -16.91
N GLN A 454 25.31 -7.42 -15.99
CA GLN A 454 26.76 -7.47 -15.72
C GLN A 454 27.38 -6.09 -15.44
N SER A 455 26.56 -5.16 -14.97
CA SER A 455 26.97 -3.78 -14.70
C SER A 455 26.82 -3.52 -13.21
N THR A 456 27.94 -3.58 -12.51
CA THR A 456 27.97 -3.36 -11.06
C THR A 456 28.21 -1.88 -10.79
N VAL A 457 27.35 -1.28 -9.98
CA VAL A 457 27.54 0.09 -9.48
C VAL A 457 28.43 0.02 -8.25
N HIS A 458 29.56 0.74 -8.28
CA HIS A 458 30.53 0.75 -7.19
C HIS A 458 30.62 2.09 -6.45
N LYS A 459 30.07 3.16 -7.01
CA LYS A 459 30.01 4.48 -6.34
C LYS A 459 28.70 5.19 -6.64
N ILE A 460 28.13 5.83 -5.62
CA ILE A 460 27.10 6.85 -5.75
C ILE A 460 27.74 8.17 -5.33
N ASP A 461 27.60 9.20 -6.17
CA ASP A 461 27.90 10.58 -5.84
C ASP A 461 26.57 11.33 -5.75
N LYS A 462 26.10 11.59 -4.53
CA LYS A 462 24.78 12.18 -4.29
C LYS A 462 24.73 13.68 -4.57
N ASP A 463 25.87 14.36 -4.47
CA ASP A 463 25.98 15.80 -4.67
C ASP A 463 26.01 16.11 -6.18
N GLU A 464 26.78 15.35 -6.95
CA GLU A 464 26.84 15.45 -8.41
C GLU A 464 25.69 14.71 -9.13
N LYS A 465 24.87 13.97 -8.38
CA LYS A 465 23.79 13.09 -8.88
C LYS A 465 24.29 12.11 -9.95
N THR A 466 25.35 11.37 -9.63
CA THR A 466 25.92 10.37 -10.54
C THR A 466 26.14 9.01 -9.88
N ILE A 467 26.20 7.96 -10.70
CA ILE A 467 26.70 6.66 -10.32
C ILE A 467 27.90 6.28 -11.17
N THR A 468 28.85 5.51 -10.61
CA THR A 468 29.97 4.94 -11.36
C THR A 468 29.82 3.42 -11.43
N VAL A 469 29.85 2.90 -12.66
CA VAL A 469 29.77 1.46 -12.94
C VAL A 469 31.14 0.83 -13.16
N ASN A 470 31.21 -0.49 -13.11
CA ASN A 470 32.44 -1.30 -13.17
C ASN A 470 33.34 -1.10 -14.41
N ASN A 471 32.82 -0.56 -15.50
CA ASN A 471 33.63 -0.21 -16.68
C ASN A 471 34.22 1.23 -16.61
N GLY A 472 33.98 1.96 -15.52
CA GLY A 472 34.41 3.34 -15.32
C GLY A 472 33.43 4.39 -15.82
N ASP A 473 32.33 4.01 -16.49
CA ASP A 473 31.34 4.97 -16.96
C ASP A 473 30.66 5.69 -15.79
N VAL A 474 30.47 6.99 -15.95
CA VAL A 474 29.73 7.85 -15.02
C VAL A 474 28.37 8.15 -15.62
N ILE A 475 27.30 7.78 -14.90
CA ILE A 475 25.92 7.94 -15.34
C ILE A 475 25.25 8.97 -14.44
N LYS A 476 24.80 10.08 -15.03
CA LYS A 476 24.00 11.08 -14.34
C LYS A 476 22.56 10.60 -14.16
N TYR A 477 21.91 11.01 -13.09
CA TYR A 477 20.50 10.76 -12.84
C TYR A 477 19.80 12.02 -12.34
N ASP A 478 18.49 12.08 -12.54
CA ASP A 478 17.63 13.06 -11.86
C ASP A 478 17.06 12.46 -10.57
N LYS A 479 16.70 11.16 -10.61
CA LYS A 479 16.29 10.36 -9.45
C LYS A 479 17.02 9.02 -9.42
N LEU A 480 17.41 8.57 -8.24
CA LEU A 480 18.09 7.28 -8.02
C LEU A 480 17.24 6.37 -7.14
N VAL A 481 17.10 5.10 -7.52
CA VAL A 481 16.42 4.09 -6.72
C VAL A 481 17.36 2.92 -6.42
N ILE A 482 17.59 2.65 -5.15
CA ILE A 482 18.40 1.55 -4.65
C ILE A 482 17.48 0.35 -4.38
N ALA A 483 17.53 -0.63 -5.28
CA ALA A 483 16.77 -1.89 -5.24
C ALA A 483 17.72 -3.11 -5.19
N SER A 484 18.87 -2.94 -4.52
CA SER A 484 19.96 -3.93 -4.44
C SER A 484 19.58 -5.20 -3.67
N GLY A 485 18.55 -5.11 -2.84
CA GLY A 485 17.99 -6.23 -2.10
C GLY A 485 18.89 -6.67 -0.94
N ALA A 486 19.28 -7.94 -0.94
CA ALA A 486 20.01 -8.55 0.17
C ALA A 486 21.03 -9.60 -0.32
N VAL A 487 22.12 -9.74 0.44
CA VAL A 487 23.24 -10.65 0.21
C VAL A 487 23.22 -11.80 1.23
N PRO A 488 23.52 -13.05 0.83
CA PRO A 488 23.62 -14.17 1.76
C PRO A 488 24.67 -13.93 2.83
N LYS A 489 24.40 -14.37 4.05
CA LYS A 489 25.41 -14.49 5.08
C LYS A 489 26.36 -15.63 4.70
N GLU A 490 27.62 -15.30 4.50
CA GLU A 490 28.66 -16.30 4.26
C GLU A 490 29.11 -16.89 5.60
N LEU A 491 29.36 -18.21 5.61
CA LEU A 491 30.11 -18.86 6.67
C LEU A 491 31.60 -18.70 6.34
N PRO A 492 32.40 -17.98 7.14
CA PRO A 492 33.79 -17.66 6.75
C PRO A 492 34.65 -18.90 6.47
N SER A 493 34.42 -19.99 7.19
CA SER A 493 35.12 -21.27 7.00
C SER A 493 34.75 -22.02 5.73
N SER A 494 33.65 -21.67 5.05
CA SER A 494 33.26 -22.29 3.76
C SER A 494 33.68 -21.47 2.54
N LYS A 495 34.38 -20.35 2.73
CA LYS A 495 34.73 -19.44 1.64
C LYS A 495 35.79 -20.06 0.73
N GLY A 496 35.51 -20.09 -0.58
CA GLY A 496 36.43 -20.60 -1.59
C GLY A 496 36.45 -22.11 -1.76
N ILE A 497 35.61 -22.85 -1.02
CA ILE A 497 35.48 -24.31 -1.16
C ILE A 497 34.66 -24.64 -2.41
N GLY A 498 35.19 -25.49 -3.29
CA GLY A 498 34.65 -25.70 -4.64
C GLY A 498 33.26 -26.34 -4.71
N ASN A 499 32.88 -27.13 -3.71
CA ASN A 499 31.59 -27.80 -3.56
C ASN A 499 30.77 -27.27 -2.36
N ALA A 500 31.05 -26.03 -1.92
CA ALA A 500 30.24 -25.31 -0.94
C ALA A 500 29.48 -24.16 -1.59
N PHE A 501 28.19 -24.06 -1.32
CA PHE A 501 27.30 -23.12 -2.00
C PHE A 501 26.44 -22.32 -1.02
N VAL A 502 26.03 -21.14 -1.47
CA VAL A 502 24.83 -20.43 -1.01
C VAL A 502 23.77 -20.53 -2.09
N LEU A 503 22.52 -20.13 -1.82
CA LEU A 503 21.49 -20.01 -2.86
C LEU A 503 20.80 -18.65 -2.81
N ARG A 504 21.10 -17.78 -3.79
CA ARG A 504 20.45 -16.47 -3.95
C ARG A 504 20.21 -16.08 -5.39
N GLN A 505 21.12 -16.49 -6.28
CA GLN A 505 21.16 -16.17 -7.69
C GLN A 505 20.95 -17.44 -8.53
N PRO A 506 20.52 -17.29 -9.80
CA PRO A 506 20.36 -18.42 -10.71
C PRO A 506 21.65 -19.19 -10.97
N ALA A 507 22.78 -18.49 -11.00
CA ALA A 507 24.10 -19.11 -11.12
C ALA A 507 24.35 -20.09 -9.96
N ASP A 508 23.95 -19.73 -8.74
CA ASP A 508 24.06 -20.60 -7.57
C ASP A 508 23.20 -21.86 -7.72
N ALA A 509 21.94 -21.71 -8.15
CA ALA A 509 21.05 -22.84 -8.39
C ALA A 509 21.59 -23.77 -9.50
N ASN A 510 22.20 -23.20 -10.54
CA ASN A 510 22.83 -23.94 -11.61
C ASN A 510 24.08 -24.70 -11.11
N ALA A 511 24.93 -24.07 -10.29
CA ALA A 511 26.09 -24.70 -9.68
C ALA A 511 25.68 -25.84 -8.73
N ILE A 512 24.70 -25.58 -7.86
CA ILE A 512 24.14 -26.60 -6.96
C ILE A 512 23.62 -27.80 -7.76
N ARG A 513 22.86 -27.55 -8.83
CA ARG A 513 22.32 -28.62 -9.68
C ARG A 513 23.41 -29.41 -10.39
N GLN A 514 24.48 -28.76 -10.86
CA GLN A 514 25.60 -29.44 -11.52
C GLN A 514 26.38 -30.32 -10.55
N THR A 515 26.70 -29.82 -9.35
CA THR A 515 27.38 -30.60 -8.32
C THR A 515 26.51 -31.75 -7.83
N ALA A 516 25.21 -31.51 -7.61
CA ALA A 516 24.25 -32.53 -7.18
C ALA A 516 24.07 -33.70 -8.17
N ASN A 517 24.49 -33.56 -9.43
CA ASN A 517 24.50 -34.68 -10.38
C ASN A 517 25.69 -35.64 -10.19
N ASN A 518 26.69 -35.24 -9.40
CA ASN A 518 27.92 -35.99 -9.11
C ASN A 518 28.13 -36.16 -7.60
N SER A 519 27.07 -36.02 -6.80
CA SER A 519 27.12 -36.18 -5.35
C SER A 519 25.92 -36.98 -4.90
N ASP A 520 26.12 -37.85 -3.91
CA ASP A 520 25.08 -38.67 -3.31
C ASP A 520 24.57 -38.08 -1.99
N SER A 521 25.37 -37.23 -1.33
CA SER A 521 25.05 -36.66 -0.01
C SER A 521 25.27 -35.14 0.09
N VAL A 522 24.42 -34.46 0.86
CA VAL A 522 24.47 -33.02 1.08
C VAL A 522 24.31 -32.67 2.57
N VAL A 523 25.22 -31.83 3.07
CA VAL A 523 25.09 -31.17 4.36
C VAL A 523 24.55 -29.75 4.14
N ILE A 524 23.47 -29.40 4.84
CA ILE A 524 22.83 -28.09 4.79
C ILE A 524 22.94 -27.43 6.16
N ILE A 525 23.59 -26.27 6.23
CA ILE A 525 23.67 -25.46 7.44
C ILE A 525 22.59 -24.38 7.39
N GLY A 526 21.61 -24.47 8.29
CA GLY A 526 20.49 -23.55 8.45
C GLY A 526 19.12 -24.18 8.16
N GLY A 527 18.28 -24.29 9.19
CA GLY A 527 16.91 -24.79 9.16
C GLY A 527 15.86 -23.71 8.87
N GLY A 528 16.23 -22.72 8.04
CA GLY A 528 15.31 -21.70 7.52
C GLY A 528 14.51 -22.19 6.30
N TYR A 529 13.57 -21.39 5.79
CA TYR A 529 12.75 -21.77 4.63
C TYR A 529 13.60 -22.21 3.42
N ILE A 530 14.65 -21.47 3.08
CA ILE A 530 15.51 -21.82 1.93
C ILE A 530 16.24 -23.14 2.15
N GLY A 531 16.83 -23.36 3.34
CA GLY A 531 17.53 -24.61 3.66
C GLY A 531 16.59 -25.82 3.58
N LEU A 532 15.38 -25.69 4.11
CA LEU A 532 14.36 -26.75 4.07
C LEU A 532 13.81 -26.99 2.66
N GLU A 533 13.59 -25.94 1.86
CA GLU A 533 13.16 -26.09 0.47
C GLU A 533 14.21 -26.78 -0.39
N VAL A 534 15.49 -26.41 -0.23
CA VAL A 534 16.61 -27.07 -0.90
C VAL A 534 16.72 -28.53 -0.45
N ALA A 535 16.61 -28.81 0.85
CA ALA A 535 16.58 -30.17 1.38
C ALA A 535 15.49 -31.01 0.71
N SER A 536 14.26 -30.48 0.63
CA SER A 536 13.13 -31.16 -0.03
C SER A 536 13.38 -31.41 -1.52
N SER A 537 13.91 -30.41 -2.23
CA SER A 537 14.19 -30.52 -3.66
C SER A 537 15.29 -31.55 -3.95
N LEU A 538 16.43 -31.48 -3.26
CA LEU A 538 17.53 -32.43 -3.48
C LEU A 538 17.16 -33.84 -3.00
N ARG A 539 16.34 -33.96 -1.95
CA ARG A 539 15.80 -35.28 -1.54
C ARG A 539 14.96 -35.94 -2.63
N LYS A 540 14.21 -35.17 -3.44
CA LYS A 540 13.47 -35.71 -4.60
C LYS A 540 14.38 -36.24 -5.71
N LYS A 541 15.66 -35.85 -5.75
CA LYS A 541 16.68 -36.41 -6.63
C LYS A 541 17.32 -37.69 -6.07
N GLY A 542 16.91 -38.13 -4.87
CA GLY A 542 17.40 -39.36 -4.24
C GLY A 542 18.59 -39.15 -3.29
N MET A 543 19.11 -37.93 -3.18
CA MET A 543 20.29 -37.64 -2.35
C MET A 543 20.02 -37.85 -0.85
N GLU A 544 21.05 -38.23 -0.11
CA GLU A 544 21.07 -38.23 1.35
C GLU A 544 21.25 -36.80 1.87
N ILE A 545 20.38 -36.35 2.76
CA ILE A 545 20.37 -34.95 3.21
C ILE A 545 20.48 -34.89 4.73
N THR A 546 21.43 -34.09 5.22
CA THR A 546 21.50 -33.69 6.63
C THR A 546 21.35 -32.18 6.77
N VAL A 547 20.35 -31.73 7.52
CA VAL A 547 20.13 -30.33 7.87
C VAL A 547 20.58 -30.09 9.31
N ILE A 548 21.44 -29.10 9.52
CA ILE A 548 21.95 -28.69 10.84
C ILE A 548 21.39 -27.29 11.16
N GLU A 549 20.78 -27.15 12.33
CA GLU A 549 20.21 -25.90 12.83
C GLU A 549 20.74 -25.61 14.24
N ALA A 550 21.29 -24.41 14.42
CA ALA A 550 21.86 -23.97 15.69
C ALA A 550 20.79 -23.74 16.77
N GLY A 551 19.61 -23.26 16.39
CA GLY A 551 18.48 -23.09 17.29
C GLY A 551 17.86 -24.42 17.72
N GLU A 552 17.14 -24.42 18.85
CA GLU A 552 16.48 -25.61 19.41
C GLU A 552 15.51 -26.30 18.43
N ARG A 553 14.99 -25.55 17.45
CA ARG A 553 14.07 -26.02 16.42
C ARG A 553 14.29 -25.27 15.10
N ILE A 554 13.94 -25.92 14.00
CA ILE A 554 13.84 -25.28 12.69
C ILE A 554 12.82 -24.13 12.70
N LEU A 555 13.01 -23.14 11.81
CA LEU A 555 12.10 -22.01 11.63
C LEU A 555 11.78 -21.22 12.92
N ALA A 556 12.68 -21.23 13.91
CA ALA A 556 12.46 -20.66 15.24
C ALA A 556 11.93 -19.21 15.21
N ARG A 557 12.44 -18.41 14.28
CA ARG A 557 12.16 -16.97 14.14
C ARG A 557 10.85 -16.64 13.44
N VAL A 558 10.27 -17.58 12.69
CA VAL A 558 9.20 -17.28 11.71
C VAL A 558 8.00 -18.23 11.80
N ALA A 559 8.13 -19.35 12.51
CA ALA A 559 7.06 -20.32 12.69
C ALA A 559 6.79 -20.58 14.18
N SER A 560 5.52 -20.77 14.53
CA SER A 560 5.11 -21.29 15.84
C SER A 560 5.66 -22.70 16.06
N LYS A 561 5.92 -23.08 17.32
CA LYS A 561 6.45 -24.40 17.69
C LYS A 561 5.70 -25.58 17.03
N PRO A 562 4.35 -25.67 17.05
CA PRO A 562 3.64 -26.80 16.41
C PRO A 562 3.87 -26.90 14.90
N LEU A 563 4.00 -25.77 14.21
CA LEU A 563 4.29 -25.75 12.77
C LEU A 563 5.72 -26.22 12.49
N ALA A 564 6.68 -25.76 13.29
CA ALA A 564 8.07 -26.20 13.19
C ALA A 564 8.23 -27.71 13.46
N GLU A 565 7.53 -28.24 14.47
CA GLU A 565 7.52 -29.68 14.77
C GLU A 565 6.88 -30.49 13.65
N HIS A 566 5.77 -30.02 13.09
CA HIS A 566 5.13 -30.65 11.94
C HIS A 566 6.06 -30.70 10.72
N LEU A 567 6.71 -29.58 10.39
CA LEU A 567 7.64 -29.51 9.25
C LEU A 567 8.90 -30.32 9.50
N HIS A 568 9.41 -30.36 10.74
CA HIS A 568 10.54 -31.20 11.13
C HIS A 568 10.18 -32.67 10.88
N LYS A 569 9.03 -33.12 11.41
CA LYS A 569 8.54 -34.48 11.19
C LYS A 569 8.35 -34.77 9.71
N LEU A 570 7.79 -33.84 8.94
CA LEU A 570 7.60 -34.01 7.50
C LEU A 570 8.93 -34.24 6.77
N HIS A 571 9.99 -33.50 7.11
CA HIS A 571 11.31 -33.70 6.53
C HIS A 571 11.90 -35.06 6.92
N VAL A 572 11.82 -35.43 8.20
CA VAL A 572 12.30 -36.73 8.70
C VAL A 572 11.55 -37.90 8.06
N ASP A 573 10.22 -37.81 7.95
CA ASP A 573 9.38 -38.82 7.30
C ASP A 573 9.70 -38.98 5.80
N ASN A 574 10.31 -37.97 5.17
CA ASN A 574 10.81 -38.03 3.79
C ASN A 574 12.30 -38.41 3.70
N GLY A 575 12.92 -38.83 4.81
CA GLY A 575 14.29 -39.33 4.86
C GLY A 575 15.36 -38.25 4.91
N VAL A 576 15.03 -37.05 5.41
CA VAL A 576 16.02 -36.02 5.73
C VAL A 576 16.44 -36.16 7.19
N THR A 577 17.74 -36.20 7.46
CA THR A 577 18.26 -36.10 8.83
C THR A 577 18.22 -34.63 9.26
N VAL A 578 17.56 -34.32 10.37
CA VAL A 578 17.47 -32.95 10.90
C VAL A 578 18.07 -32.91 12.31
N ILE A 579 19.15 -32.14 12.49
CA ILE A 579 19.85 -31.98 13.75
C ILE A 579 19.65 -30.53 14.22
N THR A 580 19.02 -30.35 15.38
CA THR A 580 18.76 -29.02 15.97
C THR A 580 19.52 -28.84 17.28
N GLY A 581 19.63 -27.59 17.75
CA GLY A 581 20.25 -27.24 19.02
C GLY A 581 21.78 -27.37 19.03
N VAL A 582 22.41 -27.45 17.86
CA VAL A 582 23.86 -27.63 17.72
C VAL A 582 24.40 -26.78 16.58
N GLY A 583 25.50 -26.07 16.84
CA GLY A 583 26.18 -25.26 15.82
C GLY A 583 27.22 -26.07 15.05
N VAL A 584 27.71 -25.48 13.96
CA VAL A 584 28.91 -25.97 13.24
C VAL A 584 30.12 -25.24 13.81
N GLU A 585 31.11 -26.00 14.28
CA GLU A 585 32.38 -25.49 14.80
C GLU A 585 33.42 -25.35 13.68
N SER A 586 33.56 -26.37 12.82
CA SER A 586 34.49 -26.33 11.68
C SER A 586 33.86 -26.93 10.42
N VAL A 587 34.30 -26.40 9.27
CA VAL A 587 34.04 -26.97 7.95
C VAL A 587 35.35 -27.62 7.49
N ASN A 588 35.33 -28.92 7.26
CA ASN A 588 36.51 -29.71 6.94
C ASN A 588 36.60 -29.93 5.43
N GLN A 589 37.79 -29.72 4.87
CA GLN A 589 38.07 -29.83 3.45
C GLN A 589 39.44 -30.43 3.17
N GLU A 590 39.58 -31.02 2.00
CA GLU A 590 40.84 -31.50 1.43
C GLU A 590 41.01 -30.88 0.04
N ASP A 591 42.17 -30.28 -0.25
CA ASP A 591 42.47 -29.61 -1.53
C ASP A 591 41.39 -28.64 -2.05
N GLY A 592 40.71 -27.94 -1.14
CA GLY A 592 39.65 -26.99 -1.51
C GLY A 592 38.27 -27.62 -1.68
N ILE A 593 38.10 -28.90 -1.33
CA ILE A 593 36.87 -29.67 -1.48
C ILE A 593 36.35 -30.10 -0.10
N PHE A 594 35.12 -29.73 0.21
CA PHE A 594 34.37 -30.12 1.40
C PHE A 594 34.19 -31.64 1.46
N HIS A 595 34.39 -32.22 2.65
CA HIS A 595 34.06 -33.63 2.93
C HIS A 595 33.32 -33.86 4.26
N SER A 596 33.33 -32.90 5.20
CA SER A 596 32.57 -33.01 6.45
C SER A 596 32.45 -31.69 7.23
N VAL A 597 31.53 -31.64 8.20
CA VAL A 597 31.50 -30.60 9.24
C VAL A 597 31.71 -31.21 10.63
N THR A 598 32.39 -30.48 11.51
CA THR A 598 32.45 -30.80 12.94
C THR A 598 31.44 -29.92 13.67
N LEU A 599 30.55 -30.55 14.44
CA LEU A 599 29.55 -29.88 15.24
C LEU A 599 30.12 -29.44 16.58
N SER A 600 29.49 -28.45 17.22
CA SER A 600 29.93 -27.92 18.52
C SER A 600 29.85 -28.91 19.70
N ASP A 601 29.26 -30.10 19.48
CA ASP A 601 29.23 -31.20 20.45
C ASP A 601 30.21 -32.34 20.10
N GLY A 602 31.10 -32.12 19.13
CA GLY A 602 32.15 -33.05 18.72
C GLY A 602 31.72 -34.09 17.69
N ARG A 603 30.44 -34.17 17.29
CA ARG A 603 30.00 -35.04 16.19
C ARG A 603 30.59 -34.55 14.87
N VAL A 604 30.98 -35.50 14.01
CA VAL A 604 31.40 -35.23 12.63
C VAL A 604 30.33 -35.73 11.69
N ILE A 605 29.86 -34.85 10.80
CA ILE A 605 28.86 -35.16 9.78
C ILE A 605 29.54 -35.10 8.42
N GLU A 606 29.70 -36.26 7.78
CA GLU A 606 30.26 -36.38 6.44
C GLU A 606 29.25 -35.98 5.36
N GLY A 607 29.77 -35.48 4.24
CA GLY A 607 28.97 -35.22 3.06
C GLY A 607 29.80 -34.75 1.87
N GLU A 608 29.26 -34.89 0.67
CA GLU A 608 29.98 -34.59 -0.58
C GLU A 608 29.70 -33.18 -1.11
N MET A 609 28.75 -32.48 -0.50
CA MET A 609 28.35 -31.13 -0.87
C MET A 609 27.88 -30.35 0.37
N LEU A 610 28.25 -29.07 0.44
CA LEU A 610 27.83 -28.17 1.49
C LEU A 610 26.91 -27.07 0.93
N ILE A 611 25.79 -26.81 1.60
CA ILE A 611 24.93 -25.66 1.30
C ILE A 611 24.70 -24.85 2.58
N THR A 612 24.93 -23.55 2.53
CA THR A 612 24.73 -22.63 3.65
C THR A 612 23.52 -21.73 3.39
N GLY A 613 22.61 -21.68 4.37
CA GLY A 613 21.33 -20.97 4.33
C GLY A 613 21.03 -20.27 5.65
N ILE A 614 22.01 -19.55 6.20
CA ILE A 614 21.98 -18.98 7.56
C ILE A 614 21.43 -17.54 7.62
N GLY A 615 20.71 -17.12 6.59
CA GLY A 615 20.08 -15.80 6.46
C GLY A 615 20.80 -14.86 5.49
N VAL A 616 20.36 -13.61 5.45
CA VAL A 616 20.90 -12.55 4.58
C VAL A 616 21.22 -11.28 5.36
N TYR A 617 21.91 -10.34 4.73
CA TYR A 617 22.04 -8.94 5.12
C TYR A 617 21.49 -8.04 4.01
N PRO A 618 20.84 -6.90 4.32
CA PRO A 618 20.58 -5.85 3.33
C PRO A 618 21.83 -5.47 2.54
N ASP A 619 21.73 -5.36 1.21
CA ASP A 619 22.84 -4.97 0.32
C ASP A 619 22.97 -3.44 0.27
N SER A 620 23.32 -2.84 1.42
CA SER A 620 23.29 -1.39 1.65
C SER A 620 24.65 -0.70 1.60
N GLN A 621 25.73 -1.44 1.34
CA GLN A 621 27.10 -0.90 1.42
C GLN A 621 27.25 0.36 0.56
N LEU A 622 26.72 0.32 -0.67
CA LEU A 622 26.78 1.47 -1.59
C LEU A 622 26.07 2.72 -1.05
N ALA A 623 24.97 2.54 -0.32
CA ALA A 623 24.24 3.64 0.31
C ALA A 623 25.01 4.18 1.53
N SER A 624 25.58 3.28 2.34
CA SER A 624 26.41 3.65 3.48
C SER A 624 27.65 4.43 3.04
N ASP A 625 28.34 3.97 2.00
CA ASP A 625 29.53 4.63 1.44
C ASP A 625 29.21 6.01 0.86
N ALA A 626 27.98 6.20 0.36
CA ALA A 626 27.46 7.48 -0.10
C ALA A 626 26.99 8.41 1.04
N GLY A 627 27.11 7.98 2.29
CA GLY A 627 26.67 8.73 3.48
C GLY A 627 25.15 8.90 3.53
N LEU A 628 24.39 7.88 3.10
CA LEU A 628 22.96 7.78 3.36
C LEU A 628 22.73 7.10 4.71
N GLU A 629 21.65 7.48 5.38
CA GLU A 629 21.35 6.92 6.69
C GLU A 629 20.95 5.44 6.59
N THR A 630 21.60 4.61 7.40
CA THR A 630 21.30 3.18 7.51
C THR A 630 21.07 2.82 8.98
N GLN A 631 20.50 1.64 9.22
CA GLN A 631 20.11 1.18 10.56
C GLN A 631 21.26 1.23 11.58
N PHE A 632 22.50 1.01 11.16
CA PHE A 632 23.69 1.10 12.00
C PHE A 632 24.75 1.97 11.31
N SER A 633 25.69 2.52 12.09
CA SER A 633 26.73 3.42 11.55
C SER A 633 27.68 2.75 10.55
N ASN A 634 27.70 1.42 10.48
CA ASN A 634 28.53 0.61 9.59
C ASN A 634 27.71 -0.23 8.59
N GLY A 635 26.43 0.13 8.35
CA GLY A 635 25.54 -0.56 7.41
C GLY A 635 24.26 -1.08 8.06
N GLY A 636 23.58 -2.02 7.39
CA GLY A 636 22.23 -2.49 7.78
C GLY A 636 21.17 -2.01 6.79
N ALA A 637 19.88 -2.09 7.13
CA ALA A 637 18.85 -1.63 6.18
C ALA A 637 18.97 -0.11 5.93
N ILE A 638 18.71 0.33 4.70
CA ILE A 638 18.64 1.76 4.34
C ILE A 638 17.37 2.34 4.95
N LEU A 639 17.51 3.42 5.73
CA LEU A 639 16.37 4.03 6.39
C LEU A 639 15.61 4.94 5.41
N VAL A 640 14.30 4.75 5.34
CA VAL A 640 13.41 5.51 4.46
C VAL A 640 12.18 6.06 5.18
N ASN A 641 11.59 7.13 4.65
CA ASN A 641 10.28 7.62 5.06
C ASN A 641 9.14 6.77 4.46
N ASN A 642 7.89 7.20 4.64
CA ASN A 642 6.72 6.46 4.18
C ASN A 642 6.55 6.50 2.65
N GLU A 643 7.21 7.45 1.98
CA GLU A 643 7.29 7.65 0.53
C GLU A 643 8.54 6.98 -0.07
N MET A 644 9.21 6.10 0.69
CA MET A 644 10.41 5.35 0.30
C MET A 644 11.67 6.21 0.00
N GLN A 645 11.65 7.49 0.36
CA GLN A 645 12.79 8.40 0.23
C GLN A 645 13.80 8.14 1.36
N THR A 646 15.09 8.18 1.01
CA THR A 646 16.20 8.06 1.97
C THR A 646 16.44 9.40 2.68
N SER A 647 17.57 9.55 3.38
CA SER A 647 18.04 10.83 3.90
C SER A 647 18.40 11.87 2.82
N ASN A 648 18.26 11.53 1.53
CA ASN A 648 18.36 12.45 0.40
C ASN A 648 17.08 12.37 -0.44
N GLU A 649 16.49 13.53 -0.78
CA GLU A 649 15.18 13.65 -1.44
C GLU A 649 15.12 13.11 -2.88
N ASP A 650 16.26 12.93 -3.52
CA ASP A 650 16.40 12.41 -4.88
C ASP A 650 16.77 10.92 -4.91
N ILE A 651 17.01 10.31 -3.74
CA ILE A 651 17.42 8.91 -3.62
C ILE A 651 16.39 8.14 -2.81
N PHE A 652 15.91 7.05 -3.40
CA PHE A 652 14.92 6.14 -2.83
C PHE A 652 15.55 4.77 -2.57
N ALA A 653 14.97 3.98 -1.66
CA ALA A 653 15.35 2.58 -1.47
C ALA A 653 14.10 1.69 -1.34
N ILE A 654 14.09 0.54 -2.02
CA ILE A 654 12.91 -0.34 -2.11
C ILE A 654 13.28 -1.83 -2.01
N GLY A 655 12.34 -2.66 -1.56
CA GLY A 655 12.53 -4.11 -1.36
C GLY A 655 13.35 -4.48 -0.14
N ASP A 656 14.03 -5.63 -0.18
CA ASP A 656 14.75 -6.22 0.97
C ASP A 656 15.81 -5.29 1.61
N VAL A 657 16.29 -4.27 0.87
CA VAL A 657 17.34 -3.35 1.35
C VAL A 657 16.78 -2.25 2.26
N ALA A 658 15.48 -1.98 2.21
CA ALA A 658 14.86 -0.81 2.82
C ALA A 658 14.16 -1.13 4.15
N LEU A 659 14.21 -0.17 5.07
CA LEU A 659 13.49 -0.19 6.34
C LEU A 659 12.82 1.17 6.55
N ARG A 660 11.49 1.19 6.60
CA ARG A 660 10.74 2.38 7.01
C ARG A 660 11.03 2.70 8.47
N ARG A 661 11.28 3.96 8.78
CA ARG A 661 11.68 4.39 10.15
C ARG A 661 10.67 4.03 11.24
N GLU A 662 9.39 3.99 10.89
CA GLU A 662 8.30 3.61 11.81
C GLU A 662 8.19 2.09 12.01
N GLN A 663 8.94 1.30 11.23
CA GLN A 663 8.94 -0.15 11.30
C GLN A 663 10.20 -0.65 12.01
N ASN A 664 10.03 -1.74 12.77
CA ASN A 664 11.14 -2.34 13.52
C ASN A 664 11.85 -3.48 12.76
N ILE A 665 11.35 -3.87 11.58
CA ILE A 665 11.81 -5.06 10.85
C ILE A 665 11.81 -4.80 9.35
N ALA A 666 12.93 -5.11 8.68
CA ALA A 666 13.00 -5.16 7.22
C ALA A 666 12.35 -6.46 6.72
N VAL A 667 11.52 -6.36 5.67
CA VAL A 667 10.71 -7.50 5.20
C VAL A 667 11.32 -8.10 3.93
N GLU A 668 11.70 -9.37 4.02
CA GLU A 668 12.34 -10.13 2.94
C GLU A 668 11.29 -10.96 2.18
N SER A 669 10.56 -10.33 1.25
CA SER A 669 9.57 -11.05 0.44
C SER A 669 9.31 -10.40 -0.92
N VAL A 670 8.89 -11.20 -1.89
CA VAL A 670 8.44 -10.72 -3.22
C VAL A 670 7.31 -9.70 -3.07
N HIS A 671 6.39 -9.92 -2.14
CA HIS A 671 5.29 -9.00 -1.91
C HIS A 671 5.77 -7.63 -1.42
N ASN A 672 6.66 -7.62 -0.41
CA ASN A 672 7.25 -6.37 0.09
C ASN A 672 7.99 -5.62 -1.03
N ALA A 673 8.75 -6.33 -1.86
CA ALA A 673 9.41 -5.75 -3.02
C ALA A 673 8.44 -5.08 -4.02
N GLN A 674 7.27 -5.66 -4.23
CA GLN A 674 6.24 -5.09 -5.11
C GLN A 674 5.43 -3.96 -4.45
N GLU A 675 5.22 -4.02 -3.14
CA GLU A 675 4.54 -3.01 -2.33
C GLU A 675 5.38 -1.73 -2.28
N THR A 676 6.63 -1.84 -1.84
CA THR A 676 7.59 -0.73 -1.77
C THR A 676 7.93 -0.11 -3.13
N ALA A 677 7.74 -0.83 -4.24
CA ALA A 677 7.89 -0.30 -5.59
C ALA A 677 6.62 0.41 -6.11
N ALA A 678 5.50 0.27 -5.41
CA ALA A 678 4.21 0.87 -5.76
C ALA A 678 3.97 2.19 -5.04
N ILE A 679 4.44 2.25 -3.79
CA ILE A 679 4.73 3.50 -3.08
C ILE A 679 5.80 4.23 -3.88
#